data_AF-A0A346N6D4-F1
#
_entry.id   AF-A0A346N6D4-F1
#
_cell.length_a   1.000
_cell.length_b   1.000
_cell.length_c   1.000
_cell.angle_alpha   90.00
_cell.angle_beta   90.00
_cell.angle_gamma   90.00
#
_symmetry.space_group_name_H-M   'P 1'
#
loop_
_entity.id
_entity.type
_entity.pdbx_description
1 polymer ?
#
loop_
_entity_poly.entity_id
_entity_poly.type
_entity_poly.pdbx_seq_one_letter_code
_entity_poly.pdbx_strand_id
1 'polypeptide(L)'
;MPTHRPACAGPDSSTLHNHGVHMNKLDSLPVIIGIGEITDRPERGSSGLEPLRLIEQAARRADEDAGGGWLARVDRLDLVPQVTWPYPDLPALAATTLGITAKLMNHTEVSGDSPVRLLMDAAVAIAEGRSKTVLICGAEAMQSLRTAAMQKKFPEGWTAVPTLPSMPKGADHVTPLAARYGLTDPTEVYTLYENATQAAWGQSSAVAQQASAALWERYALAASHNPCAWDRTAHSAQQIAAVSPKNRPISYPYTKRMVAQLFVNQGAAVLMTSHAQALAAGIPEQRLVYVWSGAGAVDLEDFLARDRFDHSPPMEAALRHTLSANGLTAQDLDAVELYSCFPCIPKLALRTLGPLREGVEPTVTGGLPFFGGPVANYMTHAIAAMVRELRVGRGTTGLLYGNGGYVTKHHAAILATRPPQGAPRDLDLQAEVDAARGPSPAIAEHYEGPAVLESFVLKHDAGGDPALATIVARTPEGQRTLALIPSTDSRGQLALVNGLREPVGLAGTIRLVEGQQHWSFDDLSQIPIGGPGSPVLLEKLDGHIAVVTLNRPARHNAVNPRLAQAMAEAVRATEDDPDIRAVVLASSNAEVFCAGMDLSAITPAAMKEMGAIEGGFAGFTQSKRRKPWIAAVRGQALGGGFELVLACDMVVASERSAFGLPEVKRGLLAAANGVARLPRVMPRNLANAAILTGEPIPATVAHEHGIVNRLVADEQVLDSAMDLARRVAANAPLAVVESLAVLRASADESDEELSRRSIEAGMRLFVTRDVSEGARAFLEKRTPNWQGR
;
A
#
# COMPACT_ATOMS: atom_id res chain seq x y z
N MET A 1 -58.00 -81.56 -18.42
CA MET A 1 -56.61 -81.98 -18.75
C MET A 1 -55.65 -81.03 -18.05
N PRO A 2 -54.57 -81.54 -17.45
CA PRO A 2 -54.51 -81.69 -15.99
C PRO A 2 -53.28 -80.99 -15.36
N THR A 3 -53.39 -80.57 -14.08
CA THR A 3 -52.55 -80.98 -12.92
C THR A 3 -51.14 -80.36 -12.85
N HIS A 4 -50.51 -80.03 -11.72
CA HIS A 4 -50.49 -80.59 -10.37
C HIS A 4 -50.05 -79.53 -9.32
N ARG A 5 -50.67 -79.57 -8.12
CA ARG A 5 -50.07 -79.18 -6.83
C ARG A 5 -49.15 -80.32 -6.33
N PRO A 6 -48.17 -80.06 -5.43
CA PRO A 6 -48.36 -80.07 -3.94
C PRO A 6 -47.65 -78.87 -3.27
N ALA A 7 -48.04 -78.27 -2.13
CA ALA A 7 -48.37 -78.73 -0.77
C ALA A 7 -47.16 -79.17 0.11
N CYS A 8 -46.98 -78.41 1.21
CA CYS A 8 -46.42 -78.73 2.53
C CYS A 8 -44.88 -78.73 2.76
N ALA A 9 -44.41 -77.81 3.62
CA ALA A 9 -43.72 -78.08 4.90
C ALA A 9 -43.07 -76.78 5.46
N GLY A 10 -43.36 -76.38 6.70
CA GLY A 10 -42.39 -75.63 7.53
C GLY A 10 -41.42 -76.62 8.19
N PRO A 11 -40.52 -76.24 9.12
CA PRO A 11 -40.15 -74.92 9.68
C PRO A 11 -38.64 -74.63 9.51
N ASP A 12 -38.15 -73.43 9.86
CA ASP A 12 -36.93 -73.35 10.68
C ASP A 12 -36.68 -71.98 11.30
N SER A 13 -36.51 -72.01 12.61
CA SER A 13 -36.05 -70.92 13.45
C SER A 13 -34.52 -70.88 13.42
N SER A 14 -33.95 -69.79 12.94
CA SER A 14 -32.72 -69.15 13.43
C SER A 14 -32.03 -68.41 12.30
N THR A 15 -31.87 -67.10 12.43
CA THR A 15 -30.67 -66.38 11.98
C THR A 15 -30.73 -64.96 12.51
N LEU A 16 -29.95 -64.76 13.58
CA LEU A 16 -29.10 -63.60 13.81
C LEU A 16 -29.78 -62.23 13.75
N HIS A 17 -30.09 -61.71 14.95
CA HIS A 17 -30.18 -60.29 15.21
C HIS A 17 -28.90 -59.59 14.71
N ASN A 18 -28.96 -59.03 13.50
CA ASN A 18 -27.99 -58.07 13.05
C ASN A 18 -28.39 -56.74 13.69
N HIS A 19 -27.88 -56.47 14.91
CA HIS A 19 -27.89 -55.15 15.51
C HIS A 19 -26.94 -54.23 14.73
N GLY A 20 -27.32 -53.91 13.49
CA GLY A 20 -26.82 -52.74 12.80
C GLY A 20 -27.43 -51.53 13.50
N VAL A 21 -26.64 -50.84 14.32
CA VAL A 21 -26.97 -49.52 14.82
C VAL A 21 -27.17 -48.62 13.60
N HIS A 22 -28.42 -48.41 13.21
CA HIS A 22 -28.78 -47.29 12.36
C HIS A 22 -28.46 -46.01 13.15
N MET A 23 -27.24 -45.49 13.01
CA MET A 23 -26.92 -44.14 13.47
C MET A 23 -27.93 -43.20 12.84
N ASN A 24 -28.63 -42.42 13.66
CA ASN A 24 -29.52 -41.40 13.17
C ASN A 24 -28.67 -40.41 12.35
N LYS A 25 -29.14 -39.95 11.18
CA LYS A 25 -28.36 -39.04 10.31
C LYS A 25 -27.94 -37.76 11.03
N LEU A 26 -28.65 -37.38 12.10
CA LEU A 26 -28.32 -36.25 12.97
C LEU A 26 -27.10 -36.52 13.87
N ASP A 27 -26.86 -37.76 14.28
CA ASP A 27 -25.86 -38.12 15.31
C ASP A 27 -24.42 -37.88 14.86
N SER A 28 -24.15 -38.07 13.56
CA SER A 28 -22.83 -37.88 12.96
C SER A 28 -22.57 -36.45 12.48
N LEU A 29 -23.54 -35.54 12.56
CA LEU A 29 -23.34 -34.17 12.07
C LEU A 29 -22.25 -33.45 12.87
N PRO A 30 -21.31 -32.76 12.20
CA PRO A 30 -20.25 -32.04 12.87
C PRO A 30 -20.76 -30.74 13.47
N VAL A 31 -20.38 -30.50 14.72
CA VAL A 31 -20.70 -29.30 15.47
C VAL A 31 -19.45 -28.70 16.09
N ILE A 32 -19.34 -27.38 16.03
CA ILE A 32 -18.39 -26.61 16.83
C ILE A 32 -18.96 -26.51 18.24
N ILE A 33 -18.17 -26.97 19.21
CA ILE A 33 -18.54 -27.02 20.62
C ILE A 33 -17.77 -25.99 21.46
N GLY A 34 -16.57 -25.61 21.02
CA GLY A 34 -15.71 -24.70 21.77
C GLY A 34 -14.94 -23.76 20.85
N ILE A 35 -14.82 -22.50 21.24
CA ILE A 35 -13.97 -21.49 20.58
C ILE A 35 -13.08 -20.78 21.60
N GLY A 36 -11.86 -20.44 21.19
CA GLY A 36 -10.92 -19.74 22.06
C GLY A 36 -10.05 -18.79 21.26
N GLU A 37 -9.88 -17.57 21.78
CA GLU A 37 -9.04 -16.55 21.18
C GLU A 37 -8.17 -15.90 22.25
N ILE A 38 -6.98 -15.44 21.84
CA ILE A 38 -6.08 -14.66 22.68
C ILE A 38 -5.42 -13.55 21.87
N THR A 39 -5.20 -12.42 22.54
CA THR A 39 -4.38 -11.32 22.04
C THR A 39 -3.43 -10.91 23.15
N ASP A 40 -2.14 -11.02 22.88
CA ASP A 40 -1.08 -10.66 23.82
C ASP A 40 -0.53 -9.27 23.47
N ARG A 41 -0.48 -8.38 24.46
CA ARG A 41 0.07 -7.03 24.30
C ARG A 41 1.18 -6.85 25.33
N PRO A 42 2.40 -7.29 25.04
CA PRO A 42 3.48 -7.26 26.01
C PRO A 42 3.79 -5.83 26.44
N GLU A 43 4.06 -5.67 27.74
CA GLU A 43 4.60 -4.41 28.25
C GLU A 43 5.95 -4.09 27.62
N ARG A 44 6.30 -2.79 27.60
CA ARG A 44 7.55 -2.34 26.99
C ARG A 44 8.74 -3.00 27.68
N GLY A 45 9.51 -3.78 26.93
CA GLY A 45 10.68 -4.51 27.43
C GLY A 45 10.43 -5.98 27.75
N SER A 46 9.17 -6.42 27.74
CA SER A 46 8.81 -7.85 27.82
C SER A 46 8.90 -8.52 26.44
N SER A 47 9.23 -9.81 26.44
CA SER A 47 9.32 -10.63 25.22
C SER A 47 7.96 -11.10 24.70
N GLY A 48 6.88 -10.96 25.48
CA GLY A 48 5.56 -11.48 25.16
C GLY A 48 5.52 -13.00 25.03
N LEU A 49 4.33 -13.54 24.75
CA LEU A 49 4.13 -14.98 24.61
C LEU A 49 4.67 -15.47 23.26
N GLU A 50 5.35 -16.62 23.27
CA GLU A 50 5.68 -17.32 22.04
C GLU A 50 4.43 -17.92 21.38
N PRO A 51 4.46 -18.18 20.06
CA PRO A 51 3.32 -18.75 19.35
C PRO A 51 2.78 -20.07 19.95
N LEU A 52 3.66 -20.96 20.44
CA LEU A 52 3.24 -22.21 21.09
C LEU A 52 2.38 -21.96 22.36
N ARG A 53 2.73 -20.94 23.15
CA ARG A 53 1.95 -20.57 24.36
C ARG A 53 0.64 -19.87 24.00
N LEU A 54 0.61 -19.13 22.89
CA LEU A 54 -0.62 -18.55 22.35
C LEU A 54 -1.59 -19.66 21.87
N ILE A 55 -1.07 -20.67 21.15
CA ILE A 55 -1.85 -21.87 20.79
C ILE A 55 -2.43 -22.52 22.04
N GLU A 56 -1.60 -22.74 23.06
CA GLU A 56 -2.06 -23.39 24.28
C GLU A 56 -3.21 -22.63 24.95
N GLN A 57 -3.06 -21.33 25.14
CA GLN A 57 -4.10 -20.54 25.79
C GLN A 57 -5.38 -20.47 24.96
N ALA A 58 -5.27 -20.37 23.63
CA ALA A 58 -6.44 -20.41 22.75
C ALA A 58 -7.16 -21.77 22.86
N ALA A 59 -6.43 -22.88 22.80
CA ALA A 59 -7.00 -24.22 22.91
C ALA A 59 -7.64 -24.49 24.28
N ARG A 60 -7.01 -24.05 25.38
CA ARG A 60 -7.60 -24.15 26.72
C ARG A 60 -8.87 -23.32 26.85
N ARG A 61 -8.92 -22.12 26.28
CA ARG A 61 -10.16 -21.31 26.22
C ARG A 61 -11.26 -21.99 25.41
N ALA A 62 -10.91 -22.65 24.30
CA ALA A 62 -11.87 -23.44 23.52
C ALA A 62 -12.38 -24.66 24.31
N ASP A 63 -11.52 -25.32 25.07
CA ASP A 63 -11.89 -26.41 25.97
C ASP A 63 -12.85 -25.94 27.06
N GLU A 64 -12.52 -24.84 27.73
CA GLU A 64 -13.36 -24.20 28.76
C GLU A 64 -14.72 -23.78 28.19
N ASP A 65 -14.75 -23.19 26.99
CA ASP A 65 -15.98 -22.82 26.30
C ASP A 65 -16.85 -24.04 25.95
N ALA A 66 -16.25 -25.21 25.74
CA ALA A 66 -16.94 -26.48 25.55
C ALA A 66 -17.32 -27.20 26.87
N GLY A 67 -17.05 -26.60 28.03
CA GLY A 67 -17.33 -27.18 29.36
C GLY A 67 -16.18 -27.95 30.00
N GLY A 68 -15.00 -27.98 29.38
CA GLY A 68 -13.76 -28.56 29.89
C GLY A 68 -13.59 -30.07 29.67
N GLY A 69 -12.33 -30.51 29.56
CA GLY A 69 -11.97 -31.93 29.50
C GLY A 69 -12.09 -32.59 28.13
N TRP A 70 -12.25 -31.79 27.07
CA TRP A 70 -12.28 -32.24 25.69
C TRP A 70 -10.90 -32.33 25.04
N LEU A 71 -9.91 -31.55 25.48
CA LEU A 71 -8.53 -31.69 24.97
C LEU A 71 -8.03 -33.13 25.09
N ALA A 72 -8.32 -33.80 26.21
CA ALA A 72 -7.98 -35.22 26.42
C ALA A 72 -8.70 -36.18 25.45
N ARG A 73 -9.77 -35.73 24.78
CA ARG A 73 -10.58 -36.52 23.82
C ARG A 73 -10.20 -36.26 22.36
N VAL A 74 -9.35 -35.26 22.10
CA VAL A 74 -8.92 -34.90 20.74
C VAL A 74 -8.16 -36.05 20.11
N ASP A 75 -8.72 -36.64 19.05
CA ASP A 75 -8.06 -37.68 18.26
C ASP A 75 -7.44 -37.13 16.96
N ARG A 76 -7.75 -35.88 16.59
CA ARG A 76 -7.13 -35.18 15.46
C ARG A 76 -6.77 -33.73 15.83
N LEU A 77 -5.50 -33.37 15.64
CA LEU A 77 -4.98 -32.02 15.82
C LEU A 77 -4.60 -31.42 14.47
N ASP A 78 -5.26 -30.35 14.07
CA ASP A 78 -4.99 -29.63 12.82
C ASP A 78 -4.40 -28.26 13.14
N LEU A 79 -3.18 -28.02 12.66
CA LEU A 79 -2.45 -26.78 12.93
C LEU A 79 -2.39 -25.88 11.71
N VAL A 80 -2.77 -24.63 11.90
CA VAL A 80 -2.44 -23.56 10.96
C VAL A 80 -0.96 -23.24 11.14
N PRO A 81 -0.15 -23.26 10.06
CA PRO A 81 1.29 -23.06 10.15
C PRO A 81 1.65 -21.67 10.66
N GLN A 82 2.81 -21.59 11.29
CA GLN A 82 3.33 -20.37 11.88
C GLN A 82 4.55 -19.90 11.10
N VAL A 83 4.66 -18.58 10.92
CA VAL A 83 5.81 -17.93 10.27
C VAL A 83 6.74 -17.29 11.31
N THR A 84 6.21 -16.88 12.46
CA THR A 84 6.99 -16.15 13.48
C THR A 84 8.18 -16.96 14.01
N TRP A 85 8.02 -18.26 14.28
CA TRP A 85 9.05 -19.04 14.98
C TRP A 85 9.25 -20.45 14.36
N PRO A 86 10.49 -20.86 14.06
CA PRO A 86 10.78 -22.08 13.30
C PRO A 86 10.88 -23.28 14.25
N TYR A 87 9.76 -23.70 14.82
CA TYR A 87 9.70 -24.88 15.67
C TYR A 87 10.15 -26.13 14.87
N PRO A 88 11.06 -26.97 15.41
CA PRO A 88 11.50 -28.18 14.72
C PRO A 88 10.36 -29.16 14.42
N ASP A 89 9.41 -29.28 15.36
CA ASP A 89 8.21 -30.10 15.23
C ASP A 89 7.07 -29.44 16.02
N LEU A 90 6.43 -28.44 15.41
CA LEU A 90 5.29 -27.73 16.03
C LEU A 90 4.14 -28.69 16.41
N PRO A 91 3.72 -29.66 15.58
CA PRO A 91 2.70 -30.63 15.95
C PRO A 91 2.99 -31.40 17.24
N ALA A 92 4.18 -32.01 17.35
CA ALA A 92 4.52 -32.79 18.55
C ALA A 92 4.63 -31.90 19.79
N LEU A 93 5.19 -30.69 19.65
CA LEU A 93 5.29 -29.73 20.75
C LEU A 93 3.91 -29.24 21.21
N ALA A 94 3.00 -28.94 20.27
CA ALA A 94 1.64 -28.53 20.58
C ALA A 94 0.87 -29.66 21.28
N ALA A 95 0.94 -30.89 20.76
CA ALA A 95 0.29 -32.05 21.37
C ALA A 95 0.79 -32.29 22.81
N THR A 96 2.10 -32.25 23.02
CA THR A 96 2.71 -32.40 24.35
C THR A 96 2.27 -31.29 25.31
N THR A 97 2.33 -30.03 24.85
CA THR A 97 1.97 -28.85 25.65
C THR A 97 0.50 -28.86 26.07
N LEU A 98 -0.36 -29.36 25.19
CA LEU A 98 -1.81 -29.47 25.42
C LEU A 98 -2.21 -30.74 26.18
N GLY A 99 -1.32 -31.71 26.33
CA GLY A 99 -1.64 -33.03 26.90
C GLY A 99 -2.56 -33.86 26.00
N ILE A 100 -2.42 -33.72 24.68
CA ILE A 100 -3.24 -34.42 23.67
C ILE A 100 -2.47 -35.64 23.16
N THR A 101 -3.17 -36.78 23.05
CA THR A 101 -2.65 -37.99 22.38
C THR A 101 -3.41 -38.22 21.07
N ALA A 102 -3.23 -37.30 20.12
CA ALA A 102 -3.93 -37.34 18.84
C ALA A 102 -3.40 -38.48 17.96
N LYS A 103 -4.31 -39.16 17.25
CA LYS A 103 -3.96 -40.21 16.28
C LYS A 103 -3.51 -39.62 14.96
N LEU A 104 -4.05 -38.44 14.62
CA LEU A 104 -3.71 -37.71 13.41
C LEU A 104 -3.27 -36.29 13.80
N MET A 105 -2.14 -35.87 13.27
CA MET A 105 -1.64 -34.50 13.42
C MET A 105 -1.33 -33.97 12.03
N ASN A 106 -2.03 -32.91 11.62
CA ASN A 106 -1.84 -32.27 10.33
C ASN A 106 -1.33 -30.84 10.51
N HIS A 107 -0.59 -30.36 9.52
CA HIS A 107 -0.35 -28.94 9.32
C HIS A 107 -0.57 -28.59 7.85
N THR A 108 -0.86 -27.33 7.56
CA THR A 108 -1.01 -26.84 6.18
C THR A 108 0.20 -26.05 5.74
N GLU A 109 0.24 -25.72 4.45
CA GLU A 109 1.05 -24.61 3.95
C GLU A 109 0.50 -23.25 4.41
N VAL A 110 1.36 -22.22 4.40
CA VAL A 110 1.00 -20.86 4.82
C VAL A 110 0.04 -20.26 3.80
N SER A 111 -1.26 -20.25 4.15
CA SER A 111 -2.30 -19.73 3.27
C SER A 111 -3.49 -19.22 4.07
N GLY A 112 -4.02 -18.05 3.71
CA GLY A 112 -5.13 -17.40 4.44
C GLY A 112 -6.48 -18.11 4.32
N ASP A 113 -6.66 -19.00 3.35
CA ASP A 113 -7.85 -19.86 3.22
C ASP A 113 -7.77 -21.14 4.08
N SER A 114 -6.56 -21.51 4.52
CA SER A 114 -6.31 -22.79 5.19
C SER A 114 -7.18 -23.05 6.42
N PRO A 115 -7.56 -22.07 7.28
CA PRO A 115 -8.44 -22.38 8.41
C PRO A 115 -9.86 -22.79 7.98
N VAL A 116 -10.38 -22.24 6.88
CA VAL A 116 -11.70 -22.61 6.35
C VAL A 116 -11.64 -23.99 5.71
N ARG A 117 -10.55 -24.32 5.01
CA ARG A 117 -10.31 -25.66 4.50
C ARG A 117 -10.19 -26.70 5.62
N LEU A 118 -9.40 -26.41 6.66
CA LEU A 118 -9.28 -27.30 7.84
C LEU A 118 -10.62 -27.52 8.54
N LEU A 119 -11.45 -26.47 8.64
CA LEU A 119 -12.82 -26.58 9.17
C LEU A 119 -13.66 -27.57 8.36
N MET A 120 -13.62 -27.49 7.03
CA MET A 120 -14.33 -28.41 6.14
C MET A 120 -13.76 -29.83 6.21
N ASP A 121 -12.44 -29.99 6.17
CA ASP A 121 -11.73 -31.26 6.31
C ASP A 121 -12.07 -31.96 7.64
N ALA A 122 -12.21 -31.20 8.72
CA ALA A 122 -12.62 -31.69 10.04
C ALA A 122 -14.10 -32.08 10.05
N ALA A 123 -14.97 -31.25 9.49
CA ALA A 123 -16.41 -31.49 9.40
C ALA A 123 -16.73 -32.79 8.63
N VAL A 124 -16.12 -32.96 7.46
CA VAL A 124 -16.27 -34.18 6.64
C VAL A 124 -15.72 -35.39 7.38
N ALA A 125 -14.55 -35.28 8.02
CA ALA A 125 -13.97 -36.40 8.78
C ALA A 125 -14.84 -36.86 9.95
N ILE A 126 -15.49 -35.93 10.66
CA ILE A 126 -16.44 -36.26 11.73
C ILE A 126 -17.70 -36.91 11.14
N ALA A 127 -18.27 -36.35 10.07
CA ALA A 127 -19.48 -36.87 9.42
C ALA A 127 -19.30 -38.31 8.91
N GLU A 128 -18.11 -38.64 8.42
CA GLU A 128 -17.72 -39.97 7.93
C GLU A 128 -17.20 -40.91 9.03
N GLY A 129 -17.08 -40.43 10.27
CA GLY A 129 -16.57 -41.22 11.40
C GLY A 129 -15.06 -41.49 11.37
N ARG A 130 -14.30 -40.78 10.52
CA ARG A 130 -12.83 -40.83 10.46
C ARG A 130 -12.16 -40.10 11.64
N SER A 131 -12.86 -39.18 12.28
CA SER A 131 -12.41 -38.49 13.50
C SER A 131 -13.59 -38.29 14.46
N LYS A 132 -13.32 -38.22 15.77
CA LYS A 132 -14.36 -38.06 16.80
C LYS A 132 -14.39 -36.66 17.40
N THR A 133 -13.22 -36.12 17.73
CA THR A 133 -13.01 -34.81 18.32
C THR A 133 -11.78 -34.18 17.65
N VAL A 134 -11.99 -33.04 17.02
CA VAL A 134 -10.94 -32.33 16.26
C VAL A 134 -10.66 -31.00 16.93
N LEU A 135 -9.38 -30.68 17.10
CA LEU A 135 -8.91 -29.34 17.48
C LEU A 135 -8.21 -28.69 16.29
N ILE A 136 -8.70 -27.54 15.86
CA ILE A 136 -8.04 -26.68 14.88
C ILE A 136 -7.44 -25.49 15.63
N CYS A 137 -6.15 -25.21 15.50
CA CYS A 137 -5.54 -24.06 16.17
C CYS A 137 -4.32 -23.48 15.46
N GLY A 138 -3.97 -22.24 15.80
CA GLY A 138 -2.81 -21.54 15.28
C GLY A 138 -2.55 -20.24 16.02
N ALA A 139 -1.36 -19.67 15.83
CA ALA A 139 -0.99 -18.39 16.43
C ALA A 139 0.23 -17.76 15.75
N GLU A 140 0.37 -16.44 15.89
CA GLU A 140 1.55 -15.68 15.49
C GLU A 140 1.96 -14.71 16.60
N ALA A 141 3.25 -14.37 16.68
CA ALA A 141 3.82 -13.44 17.67
C ALA A 141 4.81 -12.44 17.02
N MET A 142 4.45 -11.94 15.84
CA MET A 142 5.26 -11.06 15.00
C MET A 142 5.64 -9.75 15.69
N GLN A 143 4.76 -9.19 16.54
CA GLN A 143 5.05 -7.95 17.26
C GLN A 143 6.21 -8.15 18.26
N SER A 144 6.18 -9.26 19.00
CA SER A 144 7.26 -9.64 19.92
C SER A 144 8.58 -9.87 19.19
N LEU A 145 8.55 -10.65 18.11
CA LEU A 145 9.75 -10.95 17.32
C LEU A 145 10.38 -9.67 16.76
N ARG A 146 9.57 -8.78 16.19
CA ARG A 146 10.05 -7.48 15.68
C ARG A 146 10.70 -6.64 16.78
N THR A 147 10.10 -6.62 17.97
CA THR A 147 10.62 -5.86 19.11
C THR A 147 11.98 -6.39 19.57
N ALA A 148 12.13 -7.71 19.66
CA ALA A 148 13.40 -8.37 19.99
C ALA A 148 14.47 -8.14 18.90
N ALA A 149 14.09 -8.23 17.62
CA ALA A 149 14.98 -7.99 16.48
C ALA A 149 15.50 -6.54 16.46
N MET A 150 14.66 -5.54 16.75
CA MET A 150 15.09 -4.14 16.89
C MET A 150 16.10 -3.93 18.01
N GLN A 151 16.09 -4.80 19.03
CA GLN A 151 17.07 -4.81 20.13
C GLN A 151 18.27 -5.72 19.86
N LYS A 152 18.31 -6.40 18.70
CA LYS A 152 19.31 -7.42 18.35
C LYS A 152 19.40 -8.56 19.39
N LYS A 153 18.27 -8.98 19.94
CA LYS A 153 18.15 -10.04 20.95
C LYS A 153 17.20 -11.15 20.49
N PHE A 154 17.33 -12.31 21.11
CA PHE A 154 16.26 -13.33 21.11
C PHE A 154 15.18 -12.93 22.12
N PRO A 155 13.90 -13.26 21.86
CA PRO A 155 12.87 -13.18 22.88
C PRO A 155 13.23 -14.10 24.06
N GLU A 156 13.22 -13.58 25.28
CA GLU A 156 13.49 -14.35 26.50
C GLU A 156 12.36 -15.34 26.79
N GLY A 157 12.72 -16.55 27.21
CA GLY A 157 11.77 -17.60 27.60
C GLY A 157 11.06 -18.31 26.46
N TRP A 158 11.31 -17.93 25.20
CA TRP A 158 10.81 -18.66 24.03
C TRP A 158 11.59 -19.96 23.83
N THR A 159 10.93 -20.94 23.22
CA THR A 159 11.56 -22.23 22.89
C THR A 159 12.83 -22.00 22.06
N ALA A 160 13.95 -22.55 22.52
CA ALA A 160 15.23 -22.40 21.84
C ALA A 160 15.19 -23.05 20.44
N VAL A 161 15.65 -22.30 19.44
CA VAL A 161 15.77 -22.75 18.05
C VAL A 161 17.22 -22.59 17.59
N PRO A 162 17.72 -23.45 16.69
CA PRO A 162 19.13 -23.46 16.29
C PRO A 162 19.54 -22.20 15.53
N THR A 163 18.60 -21.56 14.81
CA THR A 163 18.82 -20.34 14.05
C THR A 163 17.64 -19.38 14.23
N LEU A 164 17.93 -18.07 14.19
CA LEU A 164 16.87 -17.07 14.09
C LEU A 164 16.10 -17.30 12.77
N PRO A 165 14.76 -17.23 12.80
CA PRO A 165 14.00 -17.22 11.56
C PRO A 165 14.39 -16.01 10.73
N SER A 166 14.76 -16.24 9.46
CA SER A 166 14.67 -15.21 8.45
C SER A 166 13.28 -15.29 7.84
N MET A 167 12.57 -14.16 7.76
CA MET A 167 11.34 -14.09 6.98
C MET A 167 11.65 -14.56 5.54
N PRO A 168 10.81 -15.46 4.96
CA PRO A 168 10.95 -15.84 3.56
C PRO A 168 11.01 -14.59 2.69
N LYS A 169 11.90 -14.56 1.70
CA LYS A 169 11.93 -13.43 0.78
C LYS A 169 10.81 -13.62 -0.22
N GLY A 170 10.03 -12.58 -0.47
CA GLY A 170 8.95 -12.63 -1.47
C GLY A 170 9.40 -13.11 -2.85
N ALA A 171 10.65 -12.79 -3.23
CA ALA A 171 11.29 -13.25 -4.46
C ALA A 171 11.40 -14.79 -4.57
N ASP A 172 11.41 -15.52 -3.45
CA ASP A 172 11.47 -16.99 -3.42
C ASP A 172 10.13 -17.63 -3.80
N HIS A 173 9.06 -16.85 -3.87
CA HIS A 173 7.68 -17.30 -4.10
C HIS A 173 7.06 -16.79 -5.41
N VAL A 174 7.84 -16.14 -6.26
CA VAL A 174 7.36 -15.59 -7.54
C VAL A 174 8.31 -15.97 -8.68
N THR A 175 7.86 -15.78 -9.92
CA THR A 175 8.72 -16.04 -11.08
C THR A 175 9.93 -15.11 -11.11
N PRO A 176 11.07 -15.53 -11.72
CA PRO A 176 12.23 -14.66 -11.87
C PRO A 176 11.93 -13.33 -12.56
N LEU A 177 10.95 -13.33 -13.48
CA LEU A 177 10.47 -12.11 -14.13
C LEU A 177 9.76 -11.19 -13.13
N ALA A 178 8.78 -11.68 -12.38
CA ALA A 178 8.08 -10.90 -11.35
C ALA A 178 9.06 -10.31 -10.33
N ALA A 179 10.03 -11.10 -9.86
CA ALA A 179 11.06 -10.66 -8.93
C ALA A 179 11.94 -9.53 -9.52
N ARG A 180 12.36 -9.65 -10.80
CA ARG A 180 13.18 -8.64 -11.49
C ARG A 180 12.50 -7.26 -11.54
N TYR A 181 11.17 -7.24 -11.64
CA TYR A 181 10.36 -6.02 -11.70
C TYR A 181 9.67 -5.69 -10.36
N GLY A 182 10.11 -6.30 -9.25
CA GLY A 182 9.71 -5.96 -7.89
C GLY A 182 8.30 -6.37 -7.46
N LEU A 183 7.66 -7.28 -8.19
CA LEU A 183 6.36 -7.86 -7.84
C LEU A 183 6.57 -9.08 -6.92
N THR A 184 6.92 -8.83 -5.67
CA THR A 184 7.41 -9.87 -4.75
C THR A 184 6.60 -10.04 -3.48
N ASP A 185 5.82 -9.04 -3.09
CA ASP A 185 5.01 -9.03 -1.87
C ASP A 185 3.53 -8.75 -2.18
N PRO A 186 2.60 -9.19 -1.32
CA PRO A 186 1.17 -8.88 -1.47
C PRO A 186 0.87 -7.40 -1.67
N THR A 187 1.62 -6.50 -1.03
CA THR A 187 1.43 -5.05 -1.18
C THR A 187 1.68 -4.55 -2.60
N GLU A 188 2.41 -5.28 -3.45
CA GLU A 188 2.49 -4.97 -4.88
C GLU A 188 1.44 -5.74 -5.69
N VAL A 189 1.35 -7.06 -5.51
CA VAL A 189 0.53 -7.91 -6.39
C VAL A 189 -0.97 -7.62 -6.26
N TYR A 190 -1.49 -7.36 -5.05
CA TYR A 190 -2.91 -7.04 -4.85
C TYR A 190 -3.31 -5.68 -5.43
N THR A 191 -2.36 -4.80 -5.76
CA THR A 191 -2.68 -3.55 -6.48
C THR A 191 -3.03 -3.83 -7.95
N LEU A 192 -2.52 -4.92 -8.52
CA LEU A 192 -2.85 -5.28 -9.90
C LEU A 192 -4.35 -5.54 -10.07
N TYR A 193 -4.94 -6.23 -9.09
CA TYR A 193 -6.38 -6.51 -9.01
C TYR A 193 -7.21 -5.25 -8.78
N GLU A 194 -6.76 -4.38 -7.86
CA GLU A 194 -7.44 -3.12 -7.55
C GLU A 194 -7.50 -2.19 -8.77
N ASN A 195 -6.38 -2.00 -9.46
CA ASN A 195 -6.28 -1.13 -10.62
C ASN A 195 -7.05 -1.70 -11.82
N ALA A 196 -6.97 -3.03 -12.05
CA ALA A 196 -7.72 -3.67 -13.13
C ALA A 196 -9.23 -3.64 -12.87
N THR A 197 -9.69 -3.90 -11.64
CA THR A 197 -11.12 -3.83 -11.28
C THR A 197 -11.67 -2.41 -11.38
N GLN A 198 -10.92 -1.40 -10.94
CA GLN A 198 -11.31 0.01 -11.10
C GLN A 198 -11.63 0.33 -12.55
N ALA A 199 -10.73 -0.03 -13.48
CA ALA A 199 -10.90 0.20 -14.90
C ALA A 199 -12.07 -0.62 -15.49
N ALA A 200 -12.11 -1.92 -15.22
CA ALA A 200 -13.14 -2.82 -15.73
C ALA A 200 -14.55 -2.45 -15.25
N TRP A 201 -14.67 -1.85 -14.06
CA TRP A 201 -15.95 -1.43 -13.49
C TRP A 201 -16.31 0.02 -13.86
N GLY A 202 -15.51 0.70 -14.68
CA GLY A 202 -15.76 2.06 -15.15
C GLY A 202 -15.72 3.11 -14.03
N GLN A 203 -14.91 2.87 -12.99
CA GLN A 203 -14.78 3.77 -11.85
C GLN A 203 -13.65 4.77 -12.08
N SER A 204 -13.86 6.04 -11.69
CA SER A 204 -12.73 6.95 -11.53
C SER A 204 -11.92 6.56 -10.29
N SER A 205 -10.64 6.93 -10.25
CA SER A 205 -9.81 6.55 -9.11
C SER A 205 -10.27 7.13 -7.78
N ALA A 206 -10.83 8.34 -7.79
CA ALA A 206 -11.44 8.94 -6.59
C ALA A 206 -12.62 8.11 -6.08
N VAL A 207 -13.50 7.64 -6.98
CA VAL A 207 -14.66 6.81 -6.62
C VAL A 207 -14.20 5.44 -6.09
N ALA A 208 -13.23 4.80 -6.74
CA ALA A 208 -12.70 3.52 -6.30
C ALA A 208 -12.01 3.61 -4.92
N GLN A 209 -11.20 4.64 -4.69
CA GLN A 209 -10.56 4.88 -3.40
C GLN A 209 -11.58 5.17 -2.29
N GLN A 210 -12.60 5.97 -2.58
CA GLN A 210 -13.67 6.24 -1.61
C GLN A 210 -14.46 4.97 -1.28
N ALA A 211 -14.75 4.13 -2.28
CA ALA A 211 -15.41 2.84 -2.06
C ALA A 211 -14.56 1.89 -1.20
N SER A 212 -13.24 1.81 -1.45
CA SER A 212 -12.32 1.03 -0.62
C SER A 212 -12.25 1.58 0.81
N ALA A 213 -12.24 2.90 1.00
CA ALA A 213 -12.23 3.52 2.33
C ALA A 213 -13.54 3.34 3.10
N ALA A 214 -14.69 3.45 2.44
CA ALA A 214 -16.01 3.22 3.04
C ALA A 214 -16.20 1.74 3.42
N LEU A 215 -15.70 0.81 2.58
CA LEU A 215 -15.66 -0.59 2.96
C LEU A 215 -14.80 -0.80 4.20
N TRP A 216 -13.62 -0.18 4.28
CA TRP A 216 -12.72 -0.30 5.42
C TRP A 216 -13.28 0.29 6.71
N GLU A 217 -14.08 1.35 6.64
CA GLU A 217 -14.78 1.91 7.81
C GLU A 217 -15.70 0.88 8.47
N ARG A 218 -16.41 0.09 7.67
CA ARG A 218 -17.28 -1.01 8.15
C ARG A 218 -16.46 -2.09 8.87
N TYR A 219 -15.29 -2.44 8.33
CA TYR A 219 -14.36 -3.36 8.98
C TYR A 219 -13.78 -2.79 10.28
N ALA A 220 -13.36 -1.52 10.29
CA ALA A 220 -12.86 -0.84 11.49
C ALA A 220 -13.93 -0.78 12.59
N LEU A 221 -15.19 -0.55 12.21
CA LEU A 221 -16.32 -0.54 13.14
C LEU A 221 -16.53 -1.94 13.76
N ALA A 222 -16.53 -3.00 12.96
CA ALA A 222 -16.61 -4.37 13.48
C ALA A 222 -15.43 -4.70 14.42
N ALA A 223 -14.21 -4.31 14.06
CA ALA A 223 -13.02 -4.50 14.91
C ALA A 223 -13.14 -3.75 16.25
N SER A 224 -13.72 -2.55 16.26
CA SER A 224 -13.86 -1.75 17.49
C SER A 224 -14.69 -2.46 18.58
N HIS A 225 -15.67 -3.26 18.15
CA HIS A 225 -16.52 -4.06 19.03
C HIS A 225 -15.91 -5.42 19.40
N ASN A 226 -14.89 -5.88 18.68
CA ASN A 226 -14.24 -7.15 18.95
C ASN A 226 -13.18 -7.00 20.06
N PRO A 227 -13.31 -7.70 21.20
CA PRO A 227 -12.36 -7.59 22.32
C PRO A 227 -10.94 -8.08 21.97
N CYS A 228 -10.80 -8.94 20.96
CA CYS A 228 -9.53 -9.48 20.50
C CYS A 228 -8.89 -8.65 19.38
N ALA A 229 -9.55 -7.62 18.86
CA ALA A 229 -8.96 -6.77 17.81
C ALA A 229 -7.75 -6.00 18.33
N TRP A 230 -6.70 -5.89 17.50
CA TRP A 230 -5.45 -5.22 17.81
C TRP A 230 -5.62 -3.70 17.89
N ASP A 231 -6.21 -3.10 16.85
CA ASP A 231 -6.67 -1.72 16.82
C ASP A 231 -8.20 -1.69 16.96
N ARG A 232 -8.68 -1.09 18.05
CA ARG A 232 -10.11 -0.99 18.37
C ARG A 232 -10.69 0.38 18.05
N THR A 233 -9.98 1.18 17.27
CA THR A 233 -10.44 2.50 16.83
C THR A 233 -11.39 2.34 15.64
N ALA A 234 -12.60 2.91 15.75
CA ALA A 234 -13.54 3.02 14.63
C ALA A 234 -13.10 4.15 13.68
N HIS A 235 -12.06 3.91 12.87
CA HIS A 235 -11.58 4.90 11.90
C HIS A 235 -12.64 5.16 10.83
N SER A 236 -12.92 6.43 10.58
CA SER A 236 -13.82 6.84 9.50
C SER A 236 -13.20 6.65 8.11
N ALA A 237 -14.05 6.57 7.08
CA ALA A 237 -13.59 6.47 5.68
C ALA A 237 -12.62 7.60 5.31
N GLN A 238 -12.88 8.83 5.78
CA GLN A 238 -11.99 9.98 5.57
C GLN A 238 -10.61 9.76 6.20
N GLN A 239 -10.56 9.24 7.43
CA GLN A 239 -9.29 8.95 8.11
C GLN A 239 -8.53 7.80 7.44
N ILE A 240 -9.22 6.81 6.89
CA ILE A 240 -8.63 5.69 6.17
C ILE A 240 -8.02 6.14 4.85
N ALA A 241 -8.72 7.00 4.10
CA ALA A 241 -8.24 7.54 2.83
C ALA A 241 -7.13 8.59 3.00
N ALA A 242 -7.18 9.40 4.06
CA ALA A 242 -6.25 10.52 4.24
C ALA A 242 -4.79 10.06 4.43
N VAL A 243 -3.93 10.51 3.53
CA VAL A 243 -2.48 10.37 3.67
C VAL A 243 -1.98 11.25 4.82
N SER A 244 -1.19 10.67 5.71
CA SER A 244 -0.55 11.38 6.82
C SER A 244 0.72 10.65 7.25
N PRO A 245 1.59 11.23 8.10
CA PRO A 245 2.76 10.51 8.63
C PRO A 245 2.41 9.19 9.33
N LYS A 246 1.21 9.09 9.93
CA LYS A 246 0.72 7.86 10.59
C LYS A 246 -0.01 6.91 9.63
N ASN A 247 -0.45 7.41 8.46
CA ASN A 247 -1.16 6.67 7.42
C ASN A 247 -0.54 6.94 6.04
N ARG A 248 0.77 6.67 5.91
CA ARG A 248 1.52 6.91 4.68
C ARG A 248 1.02 6.02 3.52
N PRO A 249 1.24 6.40 2.26
CA PRO A 249 1.06 5.49 1.13
C PRO A 249 2.00 4.28 1.25
N ILE A 250 1.54 3.10 0.81
CA ILE A 250 2.33 1.86 0.75
C ILE A 250 2.59 1.51 -0.70
N SER A 251 1.52 1.17 -1.43
CA SER A 251 1.53 0.95 -2.86
C SER A 251 0.19 1.42 -3.37
N TYR A 252 0.17 2.29 -4.38
CA TYR A 252 -1.06 2.89 -4.86
C TYR A 252 -2.08 1.81 -5.26
N PRO A 253 -3.36 1.91 -4.83
CA PRO A 253 -3.98 3.03 -4.11
C PRO A 253 -3.99 2.91 -2.57
N TYR A 254 -3.28 1.93 -2.00
CA TYR A 254 -3.36 1.60 -0.58
C TYR A 254 -2.49 2.49 0.31
N THR A 255 -3.10 2.99 1.38
CA THR A 255 -2.42 3.57 2.54
C THR A 255 -2.14 2.52 3.60
N LYS A 256 -1.34 2.85 4.61
CA LYS A 256 -1.00 1.94 5.72
C LYS A 256 -2.24 1.33 6.40
N ARG A 257 -3.34 2.08 6.54
CA ARG A 257 -4.60 1.59 7.13
C ARG A 257 -5.40 0.67 6.22
N MET A 258 -5.08 0.64 4.92
CA MET A 258 -5.72 -0.25 3.95
C MET A 258 -5.01 -1.61 3.81
N VAL A 259 -3.87 -1.80 4.49
CA VAL A 259 -3.05 -3.01 4.40
C VAL A 259 -3.11 -3.78 5.72
N ALA A 260 -3.07 -5.11 5.63
CA ALA A 260 -3.05 -6.01 6.79
C ALA A 260 -2.01 -5.61 7.87
N GLN A 261 -2.42 -5.64 9.14
CA GLN A 261 -1.53 -5.43 10.28
C GLN A 261 -0.92 -6.76 10.71
N LEU A 262 0.26 -7.09 10.16
CA LEU A 262 0.92 -8.37 10.45
C LEU A 262 1.62 -8.40 11.82
N PHE A 263 1.95 -7.23 12.40
CA PHE A 263 2.71 -7.14 13.64
C PHE A 263 1.78 -7.21 14.86
N VAL A 264 1.30 -8.43 15.13
CA VAL A 264 0.42 -8.76 16.26
C VAL A 264 0.92 -10.00 17.01
N ASN A 265 0.46 -10.18 18.25
CA ASN A 265 0.55 -11.45 18.96
C ASN A 265 -0.87 -11.97 19.21
N GLN A 266 -1.31 -12.95 18.42
CA GLN A 266 -2.68 -13.46 18.45
C GLN A 266 -2.71 -14.97 18.19
N GLY A 267 -3.64 -15.66 18.84
CA GLY A 267 -3.89 -17.09 18.65
C GLY A 267 -5.36 -17.43 18.77
N ALA A 268 -5.77 -18.47 18.04
CA ALA A 268 -7.16 -18.95 18.04
C ALA A 268 -7.22 -20.47 17.96
N ALA A 269 -8.33 -21.02 18.48
CA ALA A 269 -8.63 -22.43 18.46
C ALA A 269 -10.13 -22.69 18.31
N VAL A 270 -10.47 -23.77 17.62
CA VAL A 270 -11.83 -24.25 17.37
C VAL A 270 -11.87 -25.74 17.68
N LEU A 271 -12.80 -26.13 18.55
CA LEU A 271 -12.99 -27.52 18.97
C LEU A 271 -14.31 -28.06 18.39
N MET A 272 -14.23 -29.21 17.74
CA MET A 272 -15.34 -29.82 17.01
C MET A 272 -15.54 -31.27 17.41
N THR A 273 -16.78 -31.73 17.38
CA THR A 273 -17.15 -33.14 17.56
C THR A 273 -18.44 -33.45 16.82
N SER A 274 -18.97 -34.67 16.95
CA SER A 274 -20.28 -35.01 16.41
C SER A 274 -21.41 -34.57 17.34
N HIS A 275 -22.56 -34.24 16.77
CA HIS A 275 -23.76 -33.84 17.50
C HIS A 275 -24.10 -34.79 18.66
N ALA A 276 -24.09 -36.10 18.42
CA ALA A 276 -24.36 -37.09 19.46
C ALA A 276 -23.35 -37.05 20.61
N GLN A 277 -22.06 -36.86 20.33
CA GLN A 277 -21.03 -36.75 21.37
C GLN A 277 -21.18 -35.46 22.18
N ALA A 278 -21.52 -34.35 21.52
CA ALA A 278 -21.76 -33.08 22.18
C ALA A 278 -22.92 -33.18 23.18
N LEU A 279 -24.06 -33.75 22.77
CA LEU A 279 -25.22 -33.96 23.64
C LEU A 279 -24.93 -34.96 24.76
N ALA A 280 -24.25 -36.08 24.45
CA ALA A 280 -23.87 -37.07 25.46
C ALA A 280 -22.93 -36.51 26.53
N ALA A 281 -22.14 -35.49 26.18
CA ALA A 281 -21.28 -34.77 27.11
C ALA A 281 -21.98 -33.62 27.84
N GLY A 282 -23.29 -33.42 27.62
CA GLY A 282 -24.10 -32.41 28.30
C GLY A 282 -23.96 -30.99 27.74
N ILE A 283 -23.42 -30.81 26.53
CA ILE A 283 -23.38 -29.51 25.88
C ILE A 283 -24.80 -29.11 25.46
N PRO A 284 -25.32 -27.95 25.89
CA PRO A 284 -26.65 -27.51 25.49
C PRO A 284 -26.77 -27.33 23.98
N GLU A 285 -27.87 -27.80 23.39
CA GLU A 285 -28.11 -27.78 21.94
C GLU A 285 -28.00 -26.37 21.35
N GLN A 286 -28.47 -25.35 22.07
CA GLN A 286 -28.39 -23.94 21.66
C GLN A 286 -26.95 -23.38 21.60
N ARG A 287 -25.95 -24.10 22.13
CA ARG A 287 -24.52 -23.75 21.99
C ARG A 287 -23.86 -24.43 20.80
N LEU A 288 -24.53 -25.39 20.16
CA LEU A 288 -23.98 -26.09 19.00
C LEU A 288 -24.08 -25.21 17.76
N VAL A 289 -22.99 -25.11 17.02
CA VAL A 289 -22.97 -24.49 15.69
C VAL A 289 -22.58 -25.55 14.68
N TYR A 290 -23.46 -25.84 13.75
CA TYR A 290 -23.27 -26.87 12.73
C TYR A 290 -22.40 -26.33 11.60
N VAL A 291 -21.54 -27.20 11.07
CA VAL A 291 -20.80 -26.93 9.84
C VAL A 291 -21.56 -27.55 8.67
N TRP A 292 -21.86 -26.72 7.68
CA TRP A 292 -22.60 -27.08 6.48
C TRP A 292 -21.65 -27.35 5.32
N SER A 293 -22.17 -27.57 4.11
CA SER A 293 -21.34 -27.77 2.93
C SER A 293 -20.52 -26.52 2.61
N GLY A 294 -19.33 -26.75 2.07
CA GLY A 294 -18.38 -25.75 1.61
C GLY A 294 -17.80 -26.13 0.26
N ALA A 295 -16.95 -25.26 -0.28
CA ALA A 295 -16.27 -25.52 -1.53
C ALA A 295 -14.94 -24.76 -1.61
N GLY A 296 -14.01 -25.31 -2.39
CA GLY A 296 -12.73 -24.67 -2.67
C GLY A 296 -12.19 -24.92 -4.06
N ALA A 297 -11.28 -24.05 -4.47
CA ALA A 297 -10.54 -24.14 -5.73
C ALA A 297 -9.29 -23.27 -5.70
N VAL A 298 -8.39 -23.54 -6.64
CA VAL A 298 -7.09 -22.88 -6.74
C VAL A 298 -6.87 -22.30 -8.14
N ASP A 299 -6.35 -21.07 -8.23
CA ASP A 299 -5.91 -20.40 -9.45
C ASP A 299 -4.44 -20.74 -9.80
N LEU A 300 -3.91 -20.20 -10.88
CA LEU A 300 -2.51 -20.38 -11.26
C LEU A 300 -1.62 -19.72 -10.21
N GLU A 301 -0.60 -20.42 -9.73
CA GLU A 301 0.38 -19.86 -8.78
C GLU A 301 1.10 -18.63 -9.37
N ASP A 302 1.46 -18.69 -10.67
CA ASP A 302 1.96 -17.53 -11.39
C ASP A 302 0.81 -16.59 -11.78
N PHE A 303 0.66 -15.50 -11.03
CA PHE A 303 -0.33 -14.47 -11.30
C PHE A 303 -0.11 -13.78 -12.66
N LEU A 304 1.11 -13.79 -13.22
CA LEU A 304 1.37 -13.27 -14.56
C LEU A 304 0.87 -14.20 -15.67
N ALA A 305 0.53 -15.45 -15.37
CA ALA A 305 -0.06 -16.38 -16.34
C ALA A 305 -1.59 -16.33 -16.37
N ARG A 306 -2.23 -15.58 -15.46
CA ARG A 306 -3.70 -15.47 -15.39
C ARG A 306 -4.24 -14.64 -16.53
N ASP A 307 -5.41 -14.98 -17.05
CA ASP A 307 -5.98 -14.30 -18.21
C ASP A 307 -6.17 -12.79 -17.98
N ARG A 308 -6.70 -12.42 -16.80
CA ARG A 308 -7.06 -11.06 -16.38
C ARG A 308 -6.94 -10.89 -14.86
N PHE A 309 -6.92 -9.64 -14.40
CA PHE A 309 -6.82 -9.28 -12.96
C PHE A 309 -8.12 -8.71 -12.36
N ASP A 310 -9.18 -8.51 -13.14
CA ASP A 310 -10.43 -7.91 -12.68
C ASP A 310 -11.50 -8.94 -12.26
N HIS A 311 -11.15 -10.23 -12.27
CA HIS A 311 -12.00 -11.35 -11.85
C HIS A 311 -11.16 -12.49 -11.26
N SER A 312 -11.82 -13.46 -10.64
CA SER A 312 -11.20 -14.69 -10.13
C SER A 312 -12.18 -15.86 -10.26
N PRO A 313 -12.05 -16.71 -11.29
CA PRO A 313 -12.89 -17.89 -11.47
C PRO A 313 -12.98 -18.80 -10.23
N PRO A 314 -11.89 -19.14 -9.51
CA PRO A 314 -12.01 -19.97 -8.31
C PRO A 314 -12.72 -19.27 -7.15
N MET A 315 -12.54 -17.96 -6.94
CA MET A 315 -13.32 -17.20 -5.95
C MET A 315 -14.82 -17.25 -6.28
N GLU A 316 -15.16 -17.00 -7.55
CA GLU A 316 -16.53 -17.02 -8.03
C GLU A 316 -17.20 -18.38 -7.82
N ALA A 317 -16.51 -19.44 -8.21
CA ALA A 317 -16.97 -20.81 -8.07
C ALA A 317 -17.13 -21.19 -6.58
N ALA A 318 -16.13 -20.94 -5.74
CA ALA A 318 -16.17 -21.29 -4.31
C ALA A 318 -17.36 -20.62 -3.59
N LEU A 319 -17.62 -19.34 -3.85
CA LEU A 319 -18.74 -18.61 -3.23
C LEU A 319 -20.09 -19.09 -3.75
N ARG A 320 -20.27 -19.19 -5.08
CA ARG A 320 -21.56 -19.59 -5.69
C ARG A 320 -21.94 -21.02 -5.34
N HIS A 321 -21.00 -21.96 -5.43
CA HIS A 321 -21.26 -23.37 -5.14
C HIS A 321 -21.47 -23.62 -3.66
N THR A 322 -20.78 -22.90 -2.77
CA THR A 322 -21.04 -22.98 -1.33
C THR A 322 -22.47 -22.56 -1.01
N LEU A 323 -22.97 -21.45 -1.58
CA LEU A 323 -24.35 -21.03 -1.35
C LEU A 323 -25.36 -22.00 -1.98
N SER A 324 -25.17 -22.35 -3.26
CA SER A 324 -26.06 -23.24 -4.00
C SER A 324 -26.18 -24.63 -3.38
N ALA A 325 -25.06 -25.23 -2.95
CA ALA A 325 -25.04 -26.55 -2.31
C ALA A 325 -25.84 -26.61 -1.00
N ASN A 326 -26.09 -25.45 -0.39
CA ASN A 326 -26.85 -25.29 0.84
C ASN A 326 -28.25 -24.70 0.60
N GLY A 327 -28.64 -24.45 -0.66
CA GLY A 327 -29.93 -23.84 -1.01
C GLY A 327 -30.06 -22.40 -0.52
N LEU A 328 -28.95 -21.66 -0.47
CA LEU A 328 -28.89 -20.28 0.02
C LEU A 328 -28.56 -19.31 -1.11
N THR A 329 -28.87 -18.05 -0.86
CA THR A 329 -28.40 -16.87 -1.58
C THR A 329 -27.73 -15.91 -0.60
N ALA A 330 -27.07 -14.86 -1.09
CA ALA A 330 -26.49 -13.83 -0.23
C ALA A 330 -27.52 -13.10 0.66
N GLN A 331 -28.81 -13.12 0.28
CA GLN A 331 -29.90 -12.52 1.04
C GLN A 331 -30.35 -13.39 2.23
N ASP A 332 -29.99 -14.67 2.23
CA ASP A 332 -30.32 -15.62 3.32
C ASP A 332 -29.27 -15.62 4.44
N LEU A 333 -28.18 -14.87 4.27
CA LEU A 333 -27.10 -14.78 5.23
C LEU A 333 -27.44 -13.78 6.32
N ASP A 334 -27.25 -14.18 7.57
CA ASP A 334 -27.38 -13.31 8.72
C ASP A 334 -26.05 -12.69 9.15
N ALA A 335 -24.94 -13.38 8.86
CA ALA A 335 -23.60 -12.96 9.20
C ALA A 335 -22.62 -13.35 8.08
N VAL A 336 -21.60 -12.53 7.86
CA VAL A 336 -20.60 -12.77 6.81
C VAL A 336 -19.21 -12.44 7.33
N GLU A 337 -18.22 -13.26 6.98
CA GLU A 337 -16.82 -12.89 7.01
C GLU A 337 -16.18 -13.10 5.64
N LEU A 338 -15.74 -12.00 5.03
CA LEU A 338 -14.89 -12.02 3.84
C LEU A 338 -13.45 -11.66 4.22
N TYR A 339 -12.51 -12.54 3.85
CA TYR A 339 -11.08 -12.30 3.97
C TYR A 339 -10.66 -10.93 3.40
N SER A 340 -9.77 -10.22 4.09
CA SER A 340 -9.63 -8.75 3.92
C SER A 340 -8.19 -8.22 4.08
N CYS A 341 -7.19 -8.93 3.55
CA CYS A 341 -5.80 -8.42 3.57
C CYS A 341 -5.65 -7.06 2.86
N PHE A 342 -6.43 -6.86 1.79
CA PHE A 342 -6.50 -5.64 0.97
C PHE A 342 -7.94 -5.44 0.44
N PRO A 343 -8.34 -4.19 0.11
CA PRO A 343 -9.67 -3.86 -0.40
C PRO A 343 -10.18 -4.63 -1.60
N CYS A 344 -9.33 -4.95 -2.57
CA CYS A 344 -9.75 -5.67 -3.76
C CYS A 344 -10.43 -7.01 -3.44
N ILE A 345 -10.07 -7.72 -2.37
CA ILE A 345 -10.60 -9.06 -2.08
C ILE A 345 -12.06 -9.07 -1.65
N PRO A 346 -12.46 -8.38 -0.56
CA PRO A 346 -13.86 -8.31 -0.22
C PRO A 346 -14.68 -7.59 -1.29
N LYS A 347 -14.10 -6.67 -2.08
CA LYS A 347 -14.81 -6.07 -3.23
C LYS A 347 -15.13 -7.09 -4.32
N LEU A 348 -14.15 -7.90 -4.73
CA LEU A 348 -14.36 -9.00 -5.68
C LEU A 348 -15.40 -10.00 -5.16
N ALA A 349 -15.27 -10.42 -3.89
CA ALA A 349 -16.21 -11.35 -3.27
C ALA A 349 -17.64 -10.79 -3.18
N LEU A 350 -17.81 -9.52 -2.78
CA LEU A 350 -19.12 -8.85 -2.77
C LEU A 350 -19.71 -8.70 -4.17
N ARG A 351 -18.88 -8.47 -5.19
CA ARG A 351 -19.34 -8.43 -6.58
C ARG A 351 -19.89 -9.78 -7.03
N THR A 352 -19.25 -10.88 -6.60
CA THR A 352 -19.70 -12.26 -6.85
C THR A 352 -20.99 -12.60 -6.12
N LEU A 353 -21.07 -12.26 -4.83
CA LEU A 353 -22.23 -12.56 -3.98
C LEU A 353 -23.46 -11.74 -4.37
N GLY A 354 -23.26 -10.54 -4.92
CA GLY A 354 -24.30 -9.55 -5.07
C GLY A 354 -24.58 -8.82 -3.75
N PRO A 355 -25.69 -8.07 -3.65
CA PRO A 355 -26.03 -7.38 -2.42
C PRO A 355 -26.24 -8.38 -1.28
N LEU A 356 -25.66 -8.08 -0.12
CA LEU A 356 -26.01 -8.76 1.12
C LEU A 356 -27.40 -8.30 1.58
N ARG A 357 -28.01 -9.05 2.50
CA ARG A 357 -29.23 -8.61 3.18
C ARG A 357 -28.99 -7.27 3.90
N GLU A 358 -30.02 -6.41 3.94
CA GLU A 358 -29.94 -5.13 4.63
C GLU A 358 -29.49 -5.30 6.09
N GLY A 359 -28.54 -4.46 6.52
CA GLY A 359 -27.96 -4.51 7.87
C GLY A 359 -26.87 -5.57 8.07
N VAL A 360 -26.58 -6.42 7.08
CA VAL A 360 -25.50 -7.40 7.15
C VAL A 360 -24.18 -6.80 6.68
N GLU A 361 -23.18 -6.85 7.56
CA GLU A 361 -21.82 -6.40 7.30
C GLU A 361 -20.96 -7.52 6.69
N PRO A 362 -19.97 -7.21 5.83
CA PRO A 362 -19.10 -8.21 5.18
C PRO A 362 -18.06 -8.82 6.14
N THR A 363 -18.13 -8.50 7.42
CA THR A 363 -17.24 -9.02 8.46
C THR A 363 -17.96 -9.10 9.80
N VAL A 364 -17.66 -10.15 10.54
CA VAL A 364 -17.99 -10.29 11.97
C VAL A 364 -16.75 -10.09 12.85
N THR A 365 -15.56 -10.11 12.24
CA THR A 365 -14.29 -10.13 12.96
C THR A 365 -13.65 -8.74 13.07
N GLY A 366 -13.68 -7.98 11.97
CA GLY A 366 -13.09 -6.64 11.88
C GLY A 366 -11.91 -6.49 10.91
N GLY A 367 -11.50 -7.55 10.21
CA GLY A 367 -10.53 -7.50 9.12
C GLY A 367 -9.07 -7.42 9.56
N LEU A 368 -8.18 -7.97 8.72
CA LEU A 368 -6.73 -8.04 9.00
C LEU A 368 -6.07 -6.67 9.31
N PRO A 369 -6.48 -5.54 8.71
CA PRO A 369 -5.89 -4.23 9.00
C PRO A 369 -6.16 -3.71 10.42
N PHE A 370 -7.29 -4.09 11.03
CA PHE A 370 -7.75 -3.54 12.32
C PHE A 370 -7.80 -4.61 13.41
N PHE A 371 -8.46 -5.75 13.14
CA PHE A 371 -8.44 -6.89 14.05
C PHE A 371 -7.01 -7.39 14.31
N GLY A 372 -6.15 -7.32 13.29
CA GLY A 372 -4.83 -7.92 13.29
C GLY A 372 -4.79 -9.08 12.30
N GLY A 373 -3.66 -9.23 11.61
CA GLY A 373 -3.44 -10.29 10.63
C GLY A 373 -2.37 -11.24 11.12
N PRO A 374 -2.69 -12.26 11.94
CA PRO A 374 -1.75 -13.31 12.32
C PRO A 374 -1.49 -14.26 11.15
N VAL A 375 -0.98 -13.71 10.05
CA VAL A 375 -0.63 -14.37 8.78
C VAL A 375 -1.77 -15.29 8.31
N ALA A 376 -1.55 -16.60 8.26
CA ALA A 376 -2.52 -17.59 7.79
C ALA A 376 -3.67 -17.81 8.78
N ASN A 377 -3.49 -17.47 10.06
CA ASN A 377 -4.41 -17.84 11.14
C ASN A 377 -5.58 -16.86 11.33
N TYR A 378 -5.70 -15.81 10.51
CA TYR A 378 -6.82 -14.86 10.61
C TYR A 378 -8.18 -15.58 10.56
N MET A 379 -8.36 -16.52 9.64
CA MET A 379 -9.67 -17.17 9.49
C MET A 379 -10.05 -18.10 10.65
N THR A 380 -9.10 -18.53 11.49
CA THR A 380 -9.43 -19.24 12.76
C THR A 380 -10.12 -18.30 13.74
N HIS A 381 -9.65 -17.06 13.83
CA HIS A 381 -10.33 -16.00 14.59
C HIS A 381 -11.70 -15.67 14.00
N ALA A 382 -11.82 -15.65 12.67
CA ALA A 382 -13.10 -15.46 12.02
C ALA A 382 -14.13 -16.54 12.33
N ILE A 383 -13.71 -17.81 12.38
CA ILE A 383 -14.58 -18.91 12.80
C ILE A 383 -15.07 -18.67 14.24
N ALA A 384 -14.17 -18.29 15.16
CA ALA A 384 -14.54 -17.97 16.53
C ALA A 384 -15.51 -16.77 16.62
N ALA A 385 -15.27 -15.70 15.88
CA ALA A 385 -16.16 -14.54 15.82
C ALA A 385 -17.54 -14.92 15.26
N MET A 386 -17.61 -15.69 14.18
CA MET A 386 -18.85 -16.17 13.59
C MET A 386 -19.66 -17.03 14.56
N VAL A 387 -19.02 -17.99 15.24
CA VAL A 387 -19.66 -18.84 16.25
C VAL A 387 -20.21 -17.99 17.41
N ARG A 388 -19.47 -16.97 17.85
CA ARG A 388 -19.93 -16.03 18.87
C ARG A 388 -21.19 -15.29 18.42
N GLU A 389 -21.19 -14.73 17.21
CA GLU A 389 -22.33 -13.99 16.67
C GLU A 389 -23.60 -14.87 16.52
N LEU A 390 -23.44 -16.10 16.05
CA LEU A 390 -24.54 -17.06 15.93
C LEU A 390 -25.09 -17.48 17.31
N ARG A 391 -24.23 -17.73 18.30
CA ARG A 391 -24.64 -18.14 19.65
C ARG A 391 -25.37 -17.05 20.43
N VAL A 392 -25.06 -15.77 20.20
CA VAL A 392 -25.78 -14.66 20.87
C VAL A 392 -27.10 -14.30 20.18
N GLY A 393 -27.50 -15.06 19.15
CA GLY A 393 -28.80 -14.91 18.49
C GLY A 393 -28.90 -13.74 17.53
N ARG A 394 -27.77 -13.18 17.07
CA ARG A 394 -27.74 -12.12 16.04
C ARG A 394 -27.91 -12.64 14.61
N GLY A 395 -28.04 -13.96 14.47
CA GLY A 395 -28.25 -14.64 13.20
C GLY A 395 -28.36 -16.15 13.38
N THR A 396 -28.76 -16.82 12.31
CA THR A 396 -28.88 -18.29 12.25
C THR A 396 -27.97 -18.92 11.21
N THR A 397 -27.55 -18.16 10.20
CA THR A 397 -26.76 -18.65 9.06
C THR A 397 -25.62 -17.67 8.75
N GLY A 398 -24.38 -18.16 8.75
CA GLY A 398 -23.16 -17.39 8.56
C GLY A 398 -22.30 -17.91 7.41
N LEU A 399 -21.74 -17.02 6.59
CA LEU A 399 -20.78 -17.34 5.54
C LEU A 399 -19.35 -17.02 5.97
N LEU A 400 -18.44 -17.98 5.83
CA LEU A 400 -17.00 -17.78 5.94
C LEU A 400 -16.38 -17.88 4.54
N TYR A 401 -15.54 -16.92 4.18
CA TYR A 401 -14.75 -16.96 2.95
C TYR A 401 -13.28 -16.64 3.23
N GLY A 402 -12.40 -17.59 2.93
CA GLY A 402 -10.95 -17.50 3.06
C GLY A 402 -10.25 -17.33 1.71
N ASN A 403 -9.17 -16.54 1.70
CA ASN A 403 -8.34 -16.28 0.53
C ASN A 403 -6.86 -16.46 0.86
N GLY A 404 -6.14 -17.17 -0.01
CA GLY A 404 -4.72 -17.49 0.11
C GLY A 404 -3.88 -17.08 -1.10
N GLY A 405 -2.58 -16.88 -0.87
CA GLY A 405 -1.63 -16.46 -1.91
C GLY A 405 -1.93 -15.06 -2.47
N TYR A 406 -1.90 -14.93 -3.79
CA TYR A 406 -2.18 -13.69 -4.52
C TYR A 406 -3.54 -13.76 -5.21
N VAL A 407 -4.62 -14.00 -4.47
CA VAL A 407 -5.92 -14.41 -5.06
C VAL A 407 -5.80 -15.79 -5.72
N THR A 408 -5.07 -16.69 -5.06
CA THR A 408 -4.72 -18.00 -5.61
C THR A 408 -5.62 -19.08 -5.03
N LYS A 409 -5.78 -19.13 -3.70
CA LYS A 409 -6.45 -20.25 -3.02
C LYS A 409 -7.73 -19.76 -2.36
N HIS A 410 -8.83 -20.45 -2.57
CA HIS A 410 -10.16 -20.01 -2.16
C HIS A 410 -10.89 -21.15 -1.47
N HIS A 411 -11.44 -20.88 -0.28
CA HIS A 411 -12.36 -21.79 0.41
C HIS A 411 -13.50 -21.01 1.05
N ALA A 412 -14.71 -21.54 0.96
CA ALA A 412 -15.89 -21.01 1.62
C ALA A 412 -16.65 -22.11 2.36
N ALA A 413 -17.32 -21.73 3.45
CA ALA A 413 -18.11 -22.63 4.28
C ALA A 413 -19.30 -21.90 4.91
N ILE A 414 -20.37 -22.64 5.21
CA ILE A 414 -21.52 -22.14 5.96
C ILE A 414 -21.47 -22.67 7.40
N LEU A 415 -21.72 -21.78 8.36
CA LEU A 415 -22.00 -22.12 9.76
C LEU A 415 -23.45 -21.79 10.08
N ALA A 416 -24.14 -22.65 10.82
CA ALA A 416 -25.52 -22.38 11.20
C ALA A 416 -25.88 -22.89 12.60
N THR A 417 -26.89 -22.29 13.22
CA THR A 417 -27.46 -22.76 14.50
C THR A 417 -28.41 -23.94 14.34
N ARG A 418 -28.74 -24.29 13.10
CA ARG A 418 -29.62 -25.41 12.74
C ARG A 418 -28.85 -26.48 11.96
N PRO A 419 -29.25 -27.77 12.09
CA PRO A 419 -28.59 -28.85 11.35
C PRO A 419 -28.77 -28.68 9.82
N PRO A 420 -27.76 -29.05 9.01
CA PRO A 420 -27.88 -29.11 7.56
C PRO A 420 -28.89 -30.19 7.13
N GLN A 421 -29.38 -30.09 5.88
CA GLN A 421 -30.28 -31.09 5.30
C GLN A 421 -29.62 -32.46 5.08
N GLY A 422 -28.28 -32.50 5.01
CA GLY A 422 -27.49 -33.72 4.83
C GLY A 422 -26.09 -33.57 5.42
N ALA A 423 -25.29 -34.62 5.30
CA ALA A 423 -23.89 -34.58 5.71
C ALA A 423 -23.13 -33.49 4.92
N PRO A 424 -22.28 -32.68 5.59
CA PRO A 424 -21.51 -31.66 4.90
C PRO A 424 -20.56 -32.30 3.90
N ARG A 425 -20.39 -31.62 2.78
CA ARG A 425 -19.43 -31.94 1.72
C ARG A 425 -18.53 -30.75 1.49
N ASP A 426 -17.26 -31.03 1.26
CA ASP A 426 -16.30 -30.06 0.73
C ASP A 426 -16.19 -30.30 -0.78
N LEU A 427 -16.69 -29.37 -1.57
CA LEU A 427 -16.75 -29.52 -3.03
C LEU A 427 -15.42 -29.13 -3.65
N ASP A 428 -14.78 -30.09 -4.32
CA ASP A 428 -13.64 -29.85 -5.20
C ASP A 428 -14.15 -29.30 -6.55
N LEU A 429 -13.87 -28.04 -6.82
CA LEU A 429 -14.30 -27.34 -8.03
C LEU A 429 -13.18 -27.18 -9.06
N GLN A 430 -12.03 -27.85 -8.88
CA GLN A 430 -10.83 -27.56 -9.67
C GLN A 430 -11.06 -27.78 -11.17
N ALA A 431 -11.71 -28.89 -11.55
CA ALA A 431 -11.98 -29.20 -12.96
C ALA A 431 -12.93 -28.18 -13.63
N GLU A 432 -13.91 -27.65 -12.90
CA GLU A 432 -14.82 -26.61 -13.40
C GLU A 432 -14.06 -25.29 -13.59
N VAL A 433 -13.26 -24.90 -12.59
CA VAL A 433 -12.45 -23.68 -12.64
C VAL A 433 -11.45 -23.74 -13.79
N ASP A 434 -10.75 -24.87 -13.97
CA ASP A 434 -9.81 -25.06 -15.07
C ASP A 434 -10.47 -24.92 -16.45
N ALA A 435 -11.71 -25.39 -16.59
CA ALA A 435 -12.49 -25.24 -17.82
C ALA A 435 -13.03 -23.82 -18.03
N ALA A 436 -13.27 -23.06 -16.95
CA ALA A 436 -13.83 -21.71 -16.99
C ALA A 436 -12.77 -20.61 -17.19
N ARG A 437 -11.48 -20.91 -16.98
CA ARG A 437 -10.39 -19.93 -17.17
C ARG A 437 -10.28 -19.48 -18.63
N GLY A 438 -10.08 -18.17 -18.81
CA GLY A 438 -9.67 -17.64 -20.11
C GLY A 438 -8.25 -18.07 -20.50
N PRO A 439 -7.85 -17.83 -21.76
CA PRO A 439 -6.53 -18.22 -22.23
C PRO A 439 -5.42 -17.44 -21.50
N SER A 440 -4.46 -18.18 -20.95
CA SER A 440 -3.22 -17.60 -20.42
C SER A 440 -2.45 -16.88 -21.52
N PRO A 441 -2.04 -15.62 -21.30
CA PRO A 441 -1.25 -14.93 -22.29
C PRO A 441 0.20 -15.40 -22.29
N ALA A 442 0.80 -15.47 -23.48
CA ALA A 442 2.23 -15.69 -23.60
C ALA A 442 2.99 -14.54 -22.94
N ILE A 443 4.12 -14.87 -22.29
CA ILE A 443 4.98 -13.89 -21.63
C ILE A 443 6.11 -13.47 -22.56
N ALA A 444 6.28 -12.17 -22.76
CA ALA A 444 7.42 -11.59 -23.44
C ALA A 444 8.40 -11.03 -22.40
N GLU A 445 9.41 -11.82 -22.01
CA GLU A 445 10.46 -11.38 -21.05
C GLU A 445 11.34 -10.25 -21.60
N HIS A 446 11.47 -10.16 -22.92
CA HIS A 446 12.21 -9.13 -23.63
C HIS A 446 11.36 -8.63 -24.80
N TYR A 447 11.00 -7.36 -24.76
CA TYR A 447 10.12 -6.69 -25.69
C TYR A 447 10.54 -5.22 -25.81
N GLU A 448 10.57 -4.73 -27.05
CA GLU A 448 10.72 -3.32 -27.38
C GLU A 448 9.65 -2.96 -28.40
N GLY A 449 8.94 -1.86 -28.16
CA GLY A 449 7.86 -1.45 -29.04
C GLY A 449 6.64 -0.90 -28.31
N PRO A 450 5.56 -0.62 -29.06
CA PRO A 450 4.32 -0.12 -28.50
C PRO A 450 3.61 -1.18 -27.66
N ALA A 451 2.97 -0.78 -26.58
CA ALA A 451 2.19 -1.66 -25.73
C ALA A 451 1.06 -0.88 -25.04
N VAL A 452 0.10 -1.61 -24.47
CA VAL A 452 -1.04 -1.04 -23.76
C VAL A 452 -0.94 -1.42 -22.29
N LEU A 453 -1.14 -0.44 -21.41
CA LEU A 453 -1.12 -0.65 -19.96
C LEU A 453 -2.29 -1.55 -19.54
N GLU A 454 -1.99 -2.71 -18.95
CA GLU A 454 -3.00 -3.64 -18.42
C GLU A 454 -3.25 -3.43 -16.93
N SER A 455 -2.18 -3.21 -16.16
CA SER A 455 -2.23 -2.86 -14.74
C SER A 455 -0.86 -2.34 -14.29
N PHE A 456 -0.75 -1.84 -13.06
CA PHE A 456 0.48 -1.22 -12.58
C PHE A 456 0.63 -1.30 -11.07
N VAL A 457 1.85 -1.00 -10.62
CA VAL A 457 2.22 -0.81 -9.22
C VAL A 457 2.98 0.51 -9.10
N LEU A 458 2.59 1.35 -8.13
CA LEU A 458 3.42 2.47 -7.66
C LEU A 458 3.68 2.30 -6.17
N LYS A 459 4.82 1.68 -5.83
CA LYS A 459 5.26 1.43 -4.45
C LYS A 459 5.93 2.68 -3.89
N HIS A 460 5.69 2.95 -2.61
CA HIS A 460 6.24 4.08 -1.87
C HIS A 460 7.16 3.61 -0.74
N ASP A 461 8.18 4.41 -0.44
CA ASP A 461 9.08 4.18 0.69
C ASP A 461 8.45 4.60 2.03
N ALA A 462 9.21 4.48 3.12
CA ALA A 462 8.75 4.89 4.45
C ALA A 462 8.51 6.41 4.58
N GLY A 463 9.17 7.21 3.73
CA GLY A 463 8.99 8.67 3.64
C GLY A 463 7.80 9.08 2.76
N GLY A 464 7.18 8.15 2.04
CA GLY A 464 6.07 8.38 1.13
C GLY A 464 6.50 8.78 -0.28
N ASP A 465 7.78 8.64 -0.65
CA ASP A 465 8.23 8.84 -2.03
C ASP A 465 8.07 7.53 -2.83
N PRO A 466 7.64 7.58 -4.11
CA PRO A 466 7.79 6.51 -5.08
C PRO A 466 9.18 5.86 -5.05
N ALA A 467 9.18 4.57 -4.73
CA ALA A 467 10.36 3.72 -4.67
C ALA A 467 10.45 2.80 -5.90
N LEU A 468 9.32 2.42 -6.47
CA LEU A 468 9.23 1.54 -7.64
C LEU A 468 7.93 1.82 -8.41
N ALA A 469 8.02 1.92 -9.73
CA ALA A 469 6.88 2.04 -10.63
C ALA A 469 6.95 0.93 -11.68
N THR A 470 6.11 -0.09 -11.54
CA THR A 470 6.09 -1.27 -12.42
C THR A 470 4.82 -1.27 -13.26
N ILE A 471 4.99 -1.52 -14.54
CA ILE A 471 3.94 -1.60 -15.55
C ILE A 471 3.77 -3.06 -15.95
N VAL A 472 2.53 -3.54 -15.92
CA VAL A 472 2.11 -4.77 -16.61
C VAL A 472 1.43 -4.33 -17.90
N ALA A 473 1.95 -4.76 -19.04
CA ALA A 473 1.48 -4.30 -20.34
C ALA A 473 1.17 -5.45 -21.30
N ARG A 474 0.32 -5.17 -22.30
CA ARG A 474 0.03 -6.05 -23.43
C ARG A 474 0.67 -5.54 -24.71
N THR A 475 1.38 -6.41 -25.40
CA THR A 475 1.91 -6.14 -26.75
C THR A 475 0.76 -6.19 -27.78
N PRO A 476 0.96 -5.70 -29.02
CA PRO A 476 -0.02 -5.82 -30.09
C PRO A 476 -0.40 -7.27 -30.42
N GLU A 477 0.50 -8.22 -30.16
CA GLU A 477 0.29 -9.66 -30.33
C GLU A 477 -0.44 -10.30 -29.13
N GLY A 478 -0.81 -9.51 -28.11
CA GLY A 478 -1.53 -9.96 -26.92
C GLY A 478 -0.64 -10.58 -25.83
N GLN A 479 0.69 -10.59 -26.01
CA GLN A 479 1.62 -11.09 -25.01
C GLN A 479 1.65 -10.14 -23.80
N ARG A 480 1.89 -10.69 -22.59
CA ARG A 480 2.11 -9.88 -21.39
C ARG A 480 3.59 -9.63 -21.18
N THR A 481 3.96 -8.41 -20.83
CA THR A 481 5.33 -8.03 -20.48
C THR A 481 5.33 -7.06 -19.29
N LEU A 482 6.51 -6.87 -18.68
CA LEU A 482 6.72 -5.96 -17.55
C LEU A 482 7.71 -4.86 -17.92
N ALA A 483 7.47 -3.63 -17.47
CA ALA A 483 8.41 -2.53 -17.66
C ALA A 483 8.48 -1.64 -16.41
N LEU A 484 9.58 -0.92 -16.23
CA LEU A 484 9.73 0.08 -15.17
C LEU A 484 9.52 1.48 -15.71
N ILE A 485 8.86 2.35 -14.93
CA ILE A 485 8.98 3.79 -15.15
C ILE A 485 10.18 4.27 -14.31
N PRO A 486 11.20 4.90 -14.92
CA PRO A 486 12.36 5.40 -14.19
C PRO A 486 11.98 6.30 -13.00
N SER A 487 12.77 6.29 -11.93
CA SER A 487 12.56 7.12 -10.74
C SER A 487 12.51 8.63 -11.08
N THR A 488 13.22 9.03 -12.13
CA THR A 488 13.32 10.39 -12.65
C THR A 488 12.14 10.79 -13.53
N ASP A 489 11.38 9.86 -14.12
CA ASP A 489 10.18 10.16 -14.92
C ASP A 489 8.98 10.42 -14.00
N SER A 490 9.02 11.58 -13.34
CA SER A 490 8.00 11.99 -12.38
C SER A 490 6.62 12.16 -13.04
N ARG A 491 6.57 12.59 -14.31
CA ARG A 491 5.32 12.76 -15.06
C ARG A 491 4.71 11.42 -15.46
N GLY A 492 5.53 10.45 -15.88
CA GLY A 492 5.08 9.08 -16.12
C GLY A 492 4.53 8.43 -14.85
N GLN A 493 5.19 8.59 -13.71
CA GLN A 493 4.67 8.11 -12.43
C GLN A 493 3.37 8.81 -12.02
N LEU A 494 3.28 10.13 -12.22
CA LEU A 494 2.05 10.89 -11.97
C LEU A 494 0.90 10.46 -12.85
N ALA A 495 1.16 10.06 -14.10
CA ALA A 495 0.15 9.56 -15.02
C ALA A 495 -0.64 8.37 -14.46
N LEU A 496 -0.02 7.60 -13.56
CA LEU A 496 -0.65 6.46 -12.89
C LEU A 496 -1.60 6.85 -11.75
N VAL A 497 -1.41 8.01 -11.12
CA VAL A 497 -2.02 8.28 -9.80
C VAL A 497 -2.65 9.67 -9.63
N ASN A 498 -2.57 10.53 -10.64
CA ASN A 498 -3.10 11.90 -10.54
C ASN A 498 -4.64 11.99 -10.58
N GLY A 499 -5.33 10.92 -11.00
CA GLY A 499 -6.79 10.84 -11.05
C GLY A 499 -7.47 11.63 -12.17
N LEU A 500 -6.73 12.29 -13.08
CA LEU A 500 -7.26 13.03 -14.23
C LEU A 500 -7.86 12.11 -15.29
N ARG A 501 -7.32 10.90 -15.44
CA ARG A 501 -7.85 9.84 -16.30
C ARG A 501 -7.52 8.47 -15.72
N GLU A 502 -8.29 7.46 -16.10
CA GLU A 502 -7.96 6.06 -15.82
C GLU A 502 -6.68 5.69 -16.58
N PRO A 503 -5.60 5.27 -15.89
CA PRO A 503 -4.36 4.90 -16.56
C PRO A 503 -4.44 3.56 -17.29
N VAL A 504 -5.21 2.58 -16.79
CA VAL A 504 -5.33 1.28 -17.46
C VAL A 504 -5.95 1.47 -18.85
N GLY A 505 -5.36 0.83 -19.85
CA GLY A 505 -5.74 0.96 -21.27
C GLY A 505 -4.98 2.05 -22.03
N LEU A 506 -4.15 2.87 -21.38
CA LEU A 506 -3.32 3.86 -22.06
C LEU A 506 -2.17 3.21 -22.84
N ALA A 507 -1.87 3.79 -24.01
CA ALA A 507 -0.74 3.39 -24.84
C ALA A 507 0.59 3.94 -24.29
N GLY A 508 1.64 3.17 -24.50
CA GLY A 508 3.01 3.57 -24.24
C GLY A 508 3.99 2.75 -25.06
N THR A 509 5.26 3.14 -24.95
CA THR A 509 6.37 2.49 -25.65
C THR A 509 7.36 1.95 -24.62
N ILE A 510 7.78 0.70 -24.83
CA ILE A 510 8.83 0.02 -24.06
C ILE A 510 10.16 0.11 -24.82
N ARG A 511 11.23 0.49 -24.12
CA ARG A 511 12.62 0.51 -24.63
C ARG A 511 13.55 -0.24 -23.68
N LEU A 512 14.60 -0.88 -24.18
CA LEU A 512 15.64 -1.47 -23.36
C LEU A 512 16.70 -0.43 -23.00
N VAL A 513 16.96 -0.28 -21.71
CA VAL A 513 18.03 0.55 -21.16
C VAL A 513 18.89 -0.33 -20.27
N GLU A 514 20.16 -0.54 -20.64
CA GLU A 514 21.09 -1.42 -19.93
C GLU A 514 20.52 -2.85 -19.69
N GLY A 515 19.69 -3.34 -20.62
CA GLY A 515 19.04 -4.66 -20.54
C GLY A 515 17.73 -4.71 -19.74
N GLN A 516 17.25 -3.58 -19.22
CA GLN A 516 16.00 -3.44 -18.47
C GLN A 516 14.92 -2.78 -19.34
N GLN A 517 13.69 -3.30 -19.31
CA GLN A 517 12.56 -2.71 -20.05
C GLN A 517 12.03 -1.48 -19.32
N HIS A 518 12.09 -0.32 -19.97
CA HIS A 518 11.59 0.96 -19.47
C HIS A 518 10.35 1.40 -20.24
N TRP A 519 9.31 1.76 -19.51
CA TRP A 519 8.05 2.28 -20.05
C TRP A 519 8.09 3.79 -20.17
N SER A 520 7.50 4.31 -21.24
CA SER A 520 7.13 5.71 -21.40
C SER A 520 5.72 5.80 -21.98
N PHE A 521 4.89 6.71 -21.46
CA PHE A 521 3.58 6.95 -22.06
C PHE A 521 3.72 7.72 -23.37
N ASP A 522 2.95 7.33 -24.39
CA ASP A 522 3.01 7.97 -25.71
C ASP A 522 2.43 9.39 -25.69
N ASP A 523 1.46 9.65 -24.81
CA ASP A 523 0.86 10.96 -24.61
C ASP A 523 0.73 11.32 -23.13
N LEU A 524 1.46 12.37 -22.72
CA LEU A 524 1.40 12.98 -21.39
C LEU A 524 0.86 14.42 -21.44
N SER A 525 0.25 14.86 -22.54
CA SER A 525 -0.21 16.25 -22.72
C SER A 525 -1.17 16.73 -21.63
N GLN A 526 -2.02 15.84 -21.11
CA GLN A 526 -2.95 16.12 -20.01
C GLN A 526 -2.32 16.04 -18.62
N ILE A 527 -1.10 15.48 -18.50
CA ILE A 527 -0.43 15.35 -17.21
C ILE A 527 0.36 16.63 -16.93
N PRO A 528 -0.06 17.44 -15.94
CA PRO A 528 0.59 18.71 -15.67
C PRO A 528 2.02 18.51 -15.19
N ILE A 529 2.88 19.46 -15.54
CA ILE A 529 4.18 19.60 -14.89
C ILE A 529 3.91 20.09 -13.47
N GLY A 530 4.39 19.35 -12.47
CA GLY A 530 4.23 19.72 -11.07
C GLY A 530 2.79 19.67 -10.51
N GLY A 531 2.01 18.65 -10.88
CA GLY A 531 0.70 18.40 -10.26
C GLY A 531 0.76 17.70 -8.88
N PRO A 532 -0.39 17.46 -8.22
CA PRO A 532 -0.47 16.71 -6.96
C PRO A 532 0.25 15.36 -7.04
N GLY A 533 1.11 15.05 -6.05
CA GLY A 533 1.98 13.86 -6.04
C GLY A 533 3.38 14.08 -6.62
N SER A 534 3.64 15.24 -7.24
CA SER A 534 4.96 15.66 -7.70
C SER A 534 5.82 16.14 -6.52
N PRO A 535 7.15 15.88 -6.52
CA PRO A 535 8.06 16.46 -5.52
C PRO A 535 8.32 17.97 -5.74
N VAL A 536 7.83 18.54 -6.85
CA VAL A 536 7.85 19.98 -7.15
C VAL A 536 6.50 20.35 -7.75
N LEU A 537 5.79 21.31 -7.16
CA LEU A 537 4.53 21.82 -7.71
C LEU A 537 4.79 23.02 -8.60
N LEU A 538 4.00 23.19 -9.66
CA LEU A 538 4.05 24.36 -10.54
C LEU A 538 2.63 24.90 -10.73
N GLU A 539 2.43 26.15 -10.33
CA GLU A 539 1.17 26.88 -10.49
C GLU A 539 1.41 28.14 -11.32
N LYS A 540 0.60 28.33 -12.37
CA LYS A 540 0.57 29.56 -13.14
C LYS A 540 -0.57 30.44 -12.63
N LEU A 541 -0.25 31.67 -12.27
CA LEU A 541 -1.18 32.64 -11.72
C LEU A 541 -1.41 33.79 -12.71
N ASP A 542 -2.52 34.51 -12.54
CA ASP A 542 -2.79 35.73 -13.29
C ASP A 542 -1.67 36.77 -13.08
N GLY A 543 -1.47 37.62 -14.10
CA GLY A 543 -0.46 38.68 -14.05
C GLY A 543 0.96 38.22 -14.39
N HIS A 544 1.10 37.17 -15.20
CA HIS A 544 2.37 36.68 -15.75
C HIS A 544 3.35 36.10 -14.72
N ILE A 545 2.84 35.46 -13.67
CA ILE A 545 3.65 34.90 -12.57
C ILE A 545 3.46 33.39 -12.48
N ALA A 546 4.52 32.66 -12.18
CA ALA A 546 4.45 31.27 -11.77
C ALA A 546 4.99 31.08 -10.35
N VAL A 547 4.40 30.13 -9.61
CA VAL A 547 4.89 29.67 -8.31
C VAL A 547 5.38 28.24 -8.46
N VAL A 548 6.66 28.03 -8.17
CA VAL A 548 7.29 26.71 -8.12
C VAL A 548 7.51 26.36 -6.65
N THR A 549 6.91 25.26 -6.18
CA THR A 549 6.94 24.89 -4.76
C THR A 549 7.67 23.56 -4.57
N LEU A 550 8.73 23.54 -3.75
CA LEU A 550 9.35 22.30 -3.28
C LEU A 550 8.35 21.50 -2.44
N ASN A 551 8.09 20.24 -2.80
CA ASN A 551 7.00 19.44 -2.26
C ASN A 551 7.42 18.03 -1.83
N ARG A 552 8.39 17.95 -0.92
CA ARG A 552 8.74 16.74 -0.15
C ARG A 552 8.75 17.06 1.35
N PRO A 553 7.62 17.50 1.94
CA PRO A 553 7.59 18.09 3.28
C PRO A 553 8.02 17.10 4.37
N ALA A 554 7.66 15.82 4.23
CA ALA A 554 8.06 14.74 5.15
C ALA A 554 9.58 14.46 5.19
N ARG A 555 10.31 14.97 4.20
CA ARG A 555 11.78 14.87 4.07
C ARG A 555 12.44 16.25 4.09
N HIS A 556 11.74 17.24 4.66
CA HIS A 556 12.21 18.63 4.78
C HIS A 556 12.67 19.22 3.43
N ASN A 557 11.98 18.84 2.34
CA ASN A 557 12.32 19.23 0.97
C ASN A 557 13.77 18.93 0.56
N ALA A 558 14.39 17.93 1.18
CA ALA A 558 15.71 17.49 0.78
C ALA A 558 15.72 17.08 -0.71
N VAL A 559 16.84 17.24 -1.40
CA VAL A 559 16.97 17.03 -2.83
C VAL A 559 17.44 15.60 -3.10
N ASN A 560 16.65 14.85 -3.85
CA ASN A 560 16.98 13.57 -4.46
C ASN A 560 16.89 13.70 -6.01
N PRO A 561 17.27 12.67 -6.79
CA PRO A 561 17.18 12.73 -8.26
C PRO A 561 15.78 13.08 -8.78
N ARG A 562 14.73 12.55 -8.15
CA ARG A 562 13.33 12.80 -8.53
C ARG A 562 12.93 14.28 -8.37
N LEU A 563 13.28 14.91 -7.24
CA LEU A 563 13.04 16.35 -7.04
C LEU A 563 13.88 17.18 -8.00
N ALA A 564 15.16 16.83 -8.20
CA ALA A 564 16.04 17.55 -9.11
C ALA A 564 15.51 17.55 -10.55
N GLN A 565 15.03 16.41 -11.04
CA GLN A 565 14.46 16.29 -12.37
C GLN A 565 13.15 17.07 -12.50
N ALA A 566 12.25 16.95 -11.52
CA ALA A 566 10.98 17.70 -11.52
C ALA A 566 11.20 19.22 -11.46
N MET A 567 12.22 19.67 -10.74
CA MET A 567 12.62 21.08 -10.71
C MET A 567 13.19 21.53 -12.06
N ALA A 568 14.06 20.74 -12.70
CA ALA A 568 14.57 21.05 -14.04
C ALA A 568 13.43 21.19 -15.07
N GLU A 569 12.42 20.32 -15.00
CA GLU A 569 11.21 20.41 -15.81
C GLU A 569 10.40 21.68 -15.51
N ALA A 570 10.25 22.06 -14.24
CA ALA A 570 9.59 23.31 -13.85
C ALA A 570 10.36 24.55 -14.34
N VAL A 571 11.70 24.54 -14.30
CA VAL A 571 12.52 25.61 -14.89
C VAL A 571 12.28 25.71 -16.40
N ARG A 572 12.34 24.58 -17.11
CA ARG A 572 12.10 24.56 -18.56
C ARG A 572 10.69 25.07 -18.90
N ALA A 573 9.67 24.57 -18.22
CA ALA A 573 8.28 24.97 -18.43
C ALA A 573 8.08 26.48 -18.21
N THR A 574 8.66 27.03 -17.14
CA THR A 574 8.56 28.46 -16.85
C THR A 574 9.37 29.31 -17.82
N GLU A 575 10.51 28.86 -18.32
CA GLU A 575 11.33 29.58 -19.30
C GLU A 575 10.75 29.57 -20.72
N ASP A 576 10.10 28.47 -21.11
CA ASP A 576 9.52 28.27 -22.45
C ASP A 576 8.15 28.96 -22.61
N ASP A 577 7.39 29.18 -21.53
CA ASP A 577 6.09 29.88 -21.61
C ASP A 577 6.29 31.41 -21.70
N PRO A 578 6.05 32.06 -22.86
CA PRO A 578 6.27 33.51 -23.02
C PRO A 578 5.34 34.37 -22.16
N ASP A 579 4.27 33.80 -21.63
CA ASP A 579 3.33 34.50 -20.75
C ASP A 579 3.82 34.60 -19.31
N ILE A 580 4.82 33.79 -18.91
CA ILE A 580 5.46 33.91 -17.58
C ILE A 580 6.60 34.94 -17.67
N ARG A 581 6.58 35.92 -16.76
CA ARG A 581 7.56 37.02 -16.66
C ARG A 581 8.36 37.02 -15.37
N ALA A 582 7.84 36.42 -14.30
CA ALA A 582 8.54 36.26 -13.02
C ALA A 582 8.15 34.94 -12.35
N VAL A 583 9.06 34.34 -11.58
CA VAL A 583 8.83 33.07 -10.90
C VAL A 583 9.11 33.20 -9.40
N VAL A 584 8.25 32.66 -8.56
CA VAL A 584 8.46 32.55 -7.10
C VAL A 584 8.81 31.11 -6.76
N LEU A 585 9.96 30.89 -6.11
CA LEU A 585 10.35 29.59 -5.55
C LEU A 585 9.92 29.52 -4.07
N ALA A 586 9.02 28.61 -3.75
CA ALA A 586 8.42 28.42 -2.44
C ALA A 586 8.65 27.01 -1.88
N SER A 587 8.18 26.78 -0.66
CA SER A 587 8.25 25.50 0.06
C SER A 587 6.86 25.07 0.54
N SER A 588 6.54 23.78 0.40
CA SER A 588 5.33 23.19 0.99
C SER A 588 5.46 22.93 2.50
N ASN A 589 6.67 23.11 3.06
CA ASN A 589 6.96 22.91 4.48
C ASN A 589 7.23 24.26 5.14
N ALA A 590 6.49 24.54 6.23
CA ALA A 590 6.57 25.80 6.97
C ALA A 590 7.83 25.93 7.85
N GLU A 591 8.41 24.81 8.31
CA GLU A 591 9.55 24.81 9.24
C GLU A 591 10.90 24.76 8.50
N VAL A 592 10.93 24.15 7.33
CA VAL A 592 12.14 23.97 6.51
C VAL A 592 11.83 24.29 5.06
N PHE A 593 12.49 25.31 4.51
CA PHE A 593 12.43 25.63 3.10
C PHE A 593 13.03 24.49 2.27
N CYS A 594 14.28 24.13 2.58
CA CYS A 594 15.00 23.01 2.01
C CYS A 594 16.21 22.64 2.88
N ALA A 595 16.32 21.36 3.24
CA ALA A 595 17.43 20.83 4.04
C ALA A 595 18.72 20.54 3.24
N GLY A 596 18.73 20.78 1.92
CA GLY A 596 19.83 20.45 1.04
C GLY A 596 19.74 19.02 0.51
N MET A 597 20.88 18.35 0.31
CA MET A 597 20.92 17.02 -0.29
C MET A 597 20.35 15.93 0.65
N ASP A 598 19.53 15.01 0.12
CA ASP A 598 18.97 13.90 0.89
C ASP A 598 20.03 12.81 1.12
N LEU A 599 20.80 12.95 2.22
CA LEU A 599 21.91 12.04 2.54
C LEU A 599 21.50 10.58 2.66
N SER A 600 20.24 10.29 2.99
CA SER A 600 19.74 8.91 3.11
C SER A 600 19.44 8.26 1.75
N ALA A 601 19.39 9.05 0.68
CA ALA A 601 19.17 8.60 -0.69
C ALA A 601 20.45 8.60 -1.55
N ILE A 602 21.62 8.94 -0.98
CA ILE A 602 22.89 8.99 -1.71
C ILE A 602 23.43 7.57 -1.91
N THR A 603 23.30 7.09 -3.15
CA THR A 603 24.01 5.92 -3.67
C THR A 603 24.85 6.32 -4.88
N PRO A 604 25.85 5.52 -5.30
CA PRO A 604 26.59 5.81 -6.53
C PRO A 604 25.68 6.01 -7.75
N ALA A 605 24.61 5.22 -7.84
CA ALA A 605 23.60 5.35 -8.89
C ALA A 605 22.84 6.69 -8.78
N ALA A 606 22.34 7.04 -7.60
CA ALA A 606 21.63 8.30 -7.38
C ALA A 606 22.50 9.54 -7.66
N MET A 607 23.81 9.48 -7.34
CA MET A 607 24.75 10.54 -7.66
C MET A 607 25.01 10.66 -9.17
N LYS A 608 25.15 9.52 -9.87
CA LYS A 608 25.27 9.48 -11.34
C LYS A 608 24.01 10.07 -12.00
N GLU A 609 22.82 9.66 -11.55
CA GLU A 609 21.54 10.20 -12.02
C GLU A 609 21.45 11.70 -11.80
N MET A 610 21.70 12.18 -10.58
CA MET A 610 21.64 13.61 -10.26
C MET A 610 22.66 14.43 -11.06
N GLY A 611 23.85 13.88 -11.32
CA GLY A 611 24.87 14.52 -12.16
C GLY A 611 24.53 14.58 -13.65
N ALA A 612 23.60 13.74 -14.12
CA ALA A 612 23.12 13.74 -15.51
C ALA A 612 21.97 14.75 -15.75
N ILE A 613 21.36 15.28 -14.68
CA ILE A 613 20.27 16.26 -14.77
C ILE A 613 20.84 17.64 -15.11
N GLU A 614 20.27 18.27 -16.12
CA GLU A 614 20.66 19.63 -16.53
C GLU A 614 20.35 20.66 -15.43
N GLY A 615 21.20 21.69 -15.31
CA GLY A 615 20.95 22.81 -14.39
C GLY A 615 21.57 22.65 -13.00
N GLY A 616 22.45 21.67 -12.80
CA GLY A 616 23.23 21.51 -11.58
C GLY A 616 22.42 20.96 -10.40
N PHE A 617 22.80 21.28 -9.17
CA PHE A 617 22.10 20.78 -7.99
C PHE A 617 20.61 21.17 -8.02
N ALA A 618 19.77 20.18 -7.70
CA ALA A 618 18.31 20.24 -7.82
C ALA A 618 17.80 20.64 -9.22
N GLY A 619 18.60 20.50 -10.29
CA GLY A 619 18.21 20.95 -11.62
C GLY A 619 18.05 22.48 -11.75
N PHE A 620 18.54 23.24 -10.77
CA PHE A 620 18.23 24.67 -10.64
C PHE A 620 19.47 25.56 -10.52
N THR A 621 20.44 25.20 -9.67
CA THR A 621 21.51 26.13 -9.24
C THR A 621 22.43 26.59 -10.36
N GLN A 622 22.51 25.86 -11.47
CA GLN A 622 23.28 26.18 -12.68
C GLN A 622 22.38 26.26 -13.93
N SER A 623 21.05 26.26 -13.76
CA SER A 623 20.11 26.34 -14.86
C SER A 623 20.22 27.67 -15.60
N LYS A 624 20.16 27.63 -16.93
CA LYS A 624 20.10 28.81 -17.79
C LYS A 624 18.69 29.40 -17.69
N ARG A 625 18.57 30.47 -16.90
CA ARG A 625 17.30 31.19 -16.70
C ARG A 625 17.42 32.56 -17.36
N ARG A 626 16.36 33.04 -18.00
CA ARG A 626 16.26 34.42 -18.50
C ARG A 626 15.34 35.25 -17.63
N LYS A 627 14.38 34.59 -16.97
CA LYS A 627 13.37 35.23 -16.15
C LYS A 627 13.89 35.40 -14.71
N PRO A 628 13.40 36.42 -13.99
CA PRO A 628 13.72 36.63 -12.57
C PRO A 628 13.03 35.60 -11.68
N TRP A 629 13.79 35.04 -10.74
CA TRP A 629 13.35 34.09 -9.72
C TRP A 629 13.45 34.71 -8.33
N ILE A 630 12.39 34.59 -7.55
CA ILE A 630 12.29 35.15 -6.19
C ILE A 630 12.12 34.01 -5.20
N ALA A 631 13.04 33.85 -4.25
CA ALA A 631 12.90 32.87 -3.17
C ALA A 631 11.94 33.40 -2.09
N ALA A 632 10.90 32.63 -1.78
CA ALA A 632 9.98 32.84 -0.67
C ALA A 632 10.34 31.87 0.47
N VAL A 633 11.21 32.31 1.38
CA VAL A 633 11.86 31.44 2.37
C VAL A 633 11.14 31.49 3.71
N ARG A 634 10.50 30.38 4.07
CA ARG A 634 9.96 30.11 5.40
C ARG A 634 10.80 29.06 6.10
N GLY A 635 11.16 29.31 7.36
CA GLY A 635 11.99 28.40 8.14
C GLY A 635 13.44 28.28 7.62
N GLN A 636 14.03 27.09 7.78
CA GLN A 636 15.46 26.85 7.53
C GLN A 636 15.77 26.60 6.04
N ALA A 637 16.77 27.28 5.49
CA ALA A 637 17.38 26.97 4.19
C ALA A 637 18.85 26.58 4.44
N LEU A 638 19.16 25.28 4.33
CA LEU A 638 20.46 24.73 4.74
C LEU A 638 21.12 23.95 3.62
N GLY A 639 22.45 24.07 3.56
CA GLY A 639 23.30 23.47 2.55
C GLY A 639 22.85 23.80 1.15
N GLY A 640 22.67 22.78 0.31
CA GLY A 640 22.05 22.92 -1.01
C GLY A 640 20.73 23.72 -1.04
N GLY A 641 19.95 23.73 0.05
CA GLY A 641 18.76 24.56 0.17
C GLY A 641 19.05 26.06 0.22
N PHE A 642 20.15 26.46 0.88
CA PHE A 642 20.63 27.84 0.82
C PHE A 642 21.27 28.14 -0.54
N GLU A 643 21.91 27.16 -1.18
CA GLU A 643 22.45 27.32 -2.54
C GLU A 643 21.34 27.55 -3.59
N LEU A 644 20.12 27.02 -3.38
CA LEU A 644 18.94 27.39 -4.17
C LEU A 644 18.54 28.85 -3.98
N VAL A 645 18.56 29.33 -2.73
CA VAL A 645 18.25 30.74 -2.42
C VAL A 645 19.29 31.67 -3.04
N LEU A 646 20.58 31.35 -2.90
CA LEU A 646 21.68 32.11 -3.52
C LEU A 646 21.65 32.08 -5.05
N ALA A 647 20.97 31.10 -5.65
CA ALA A 647 20.75 31.04 -7.09
C ALA A 647 19.56 31.91 -7.55
N CYS A 648 18.67 32.35 -6.65
CA CYS A 648 17.57 33.26 -6.97
C CYS A 648 18.07 34.71 -7.07
N ASP A 649 17.31 35.55 -7.78
CA ASP A 649 17.68 36.94 -8.03
C ASP A 649 17.22 37.89 -6.90
N MET A 650 16.17 37.48 -6.18
CA MET A 650 15.63 38.19 -5.02
C MET A 650 15.17 37.20 -3.95
N VAL A 651 15.13 37.64 -2.71
CA VAL A 651 14.77 36.82 -1.55
C VAL A 651 13.83 37.59 -0.62
N VAL A 652 12.71 36.97 -0.29
CA VAL A 652 11.81 37.36 0.81
C VAL A 652 11.88 36.26 1.85
N ALA A 653 12.07 36.61 3.11
CA ALA A 653 12.24 35.63 4.19
C ALA A 653 11.39 35.96 5.42
N SER A 654 11.05 34.92 6.18
CA SER A 654 10.45 35.11 7.50
C SER A 654 11.50 35.60 8.51
N GLU A 655 11.07 36.35 9.52
CA GLU A 655 11.92 36.71 10.67
C GLU A 655 12.54 35.51 11.39
N ARG A 656 11.91 34.34 11.30
CA ARG A 656 12.34 33.09 11.95
C ARG A 656 13.25 32.24 11.08
N SER A 657 13.52 32.67 9.85
CA SER A 657 14.35 31.93 8.91
C SER A 657 15.82 31.97 9.28
N ALA A 658 16.56 30.99 8.78
CA ALA A 658 18.01 30.95 8.88
C ALA A 658 18.60 30.27 7.64
N PHE A 659 19.81 30.71 7.30
CA PHE A 659 20.50 30.37 6.06
C PHE A 659 21.89 29.82 6.38
N GLY A 660 22.26 28.64 5.88
CA GLY A 660 23.56 28.07 6.25
C GLY A 660 24.15 27.12 5.23
N LEU A 661 25.48 27.00 5.26
CA LEU A 661 26.26 26.02 4.48
C LEU A 661 26.98 25.05 5.46
N PRO A 662 26.26 24.09 6.08
CA PRO A 662 26.79 23.23 7.12
C PRO A 662 27.55 22.00 6.58
N GLU A 663 27.92 21.98 5.30
CA GLU A 663 28.61 20.87 4.61
C GLU A 663 29.92 20.49 5.29
N VAL A 664 30.69 21.47 5.78
CA VAL A 664 31.96 21.23 6.48
C VAL A 664 31.79 20.37 7.74
N LYS A 665 30.63 20.47 8.42
CA LYS A 665 30.30 19.61 9.59
C LYS A 665 30.03 18.16 9.19
N ARG A 666 29.94 17.86 7.89
CA ARG A 666 29.64 16.54 7.32
C ARG A 666 30.75 16.05 6.39
N GLY A 667 31.91 16.72 6.36
CA GLY A 667 33.01 16.37 5.46
C GLY A 667 32.72 16.63 3.98
N LEU A 668 31.80 17.56 3.69
CA LEU A 668 31.38 17.92 2.34
C LEU A 668 31.76 19.37 2.00
N LEU A 669 31.62 19.73 0.73
CA LEU A 669 31.74 21.10 0.21
C LEU A 669 30.37 21.56 -0.31
N ALA A 670 29.99 22.81 -0.06
CA ALA A 670 28.85 23.46 -0.72
C ALA A 670 29.17 23.71 -2.20
N ALA A 671 29.06 22.62 -2.99
CA ALA A 671 29.54 22.51 -4.36
C ALA A 671 28.51 22.97 -5.40
N ALA A 672 27.29 23.34 -5.01
CA ALA A 672 26.30 23.96 -5.89
C ALA A 672 26.47 25.49 -5.96
N ASN A 673 27.73 25.93 -5.94
CA ASN A 673 28.19 27.33 -5.94
C ASN A 673 27.94 28.12 -4.64
N GLY A 674 27.60 27.49 -3.52
CA GLY A 674 27.43 28.16 -2.23
C GLY A 674 28.70 28.87 -1.76
N VAL A 675 29.85 28.19 -1.83
CA VAL A 675 31.15 28.78 -1.48
C VAL A 675 31.58 29.92 -2.41
N ALA A 676 31.06 29.96 -3.64
CA ALA A 676 31.37 30.99 -4.62
C ALA A 676 30.39 32.18 -4.55
N ARG A 677 29.11 31.94 -4.29
CA ARG A 677 28.04 32.95 -4.30
C ARG A 677 27.94 33.72 -3.00
N LEU A 678 28.06 33.06 -1.85
CA LEU A 678 27.90 33.74 -0.56
C LEU A 678 28.88 34.91 -0.37
N PRO A 679 30.19 34.77 -0.68
CA PRO A 679 31.13 35.89 -0.57
C PRO A 679 30.88 37.05 -1.55
N ARG A 680 30.06 36.86 -2.60
CA ARG A 680 29.70 37.91 -3.57
C ARG A 680 28.56 38.79 -3.07
N VAL A 681 27.76 38.30 -2.13
CA VAL A 681 26.55 39.00 -1.63
C VAL A 681 26.64 39.39 -0.16
N MET A 682 27.76 39.10 0.52
CA MET A 682 27.97 39.38 1.94
C MET A 682 29.44 39.72 2.22
N PRO A 683 29.75 40.58 3.22
CA PRO A 683 31.13 40.85 3.62
C PRO A 683 31.94 39.58 3.87
N ARG A 684 33.15 39.54 3.30
CA ARG A 684 34.04 38.37 3.27
C ARG A 684 34.19 37.65 4.60
N ASN A 685 34.39 38.38 5.71
CA ASN A 685 34.63 37.76 7.01
C ASN A 685 33.39 37.06 7.58
N LEU A 686 32.18 37.59 7.31
CA LEU A 686 30.93 36.95 7.71
C LEU A 686 30.66 35.70 6.86
N ALA A 687 30.89 35.79 5.55
CA ALA A 687 30.80 34.64 4.65
C ALA A 687 31.80 33.54 5.07
N ASN A 688 33.04 33.90 5.38
CA ASN A 688 34.06 32.96 5.88
C ASN A 688 33.62 32.30 7.19
N ALA A 689 33.09 33.07 8.14
CA ALA A 689 32.58 32.53 9.39
C ALA A 689 31.47 31.50 9.13
N ALA A 690 30.46 31.83 8.32
CA ALA A 690 29.38 30.92 7.98
C ALA A 690 29.87 29.65 7.27
N ILE A 691 30.75 29.77 6.27
CA ILE A 691 31.28 28.64 5.47
C ILE A 691 32.19 27.74 6.30
N LEU A 692 33.16 28.32 7.03
CA LEU A 692 34.20 27.54 7.71
C LEU A 692 33.74 26.95 9.03
N THR A 693 32.77 27.57 9.71
CA THR A 693 32.17 27.01 10.92
C THR A 693 30.96 26.12 10.63
N GLY A 694 30.30 26.32 9.48
CA GLY A 694 29.01 25.69 9.16
C GLY A 694 27.86 26.15 10.07
N GLU A 695 27.98 27.31 10.72
CA GLU A 695 26.90 27.91 11.51
C GLU A 695 25.90 28.66 10.62
N PRO A 696 24.60 28.60 10.93
CA PRO A 696 23.59 29.31 10.17
C PRO A 696 23.60 30.81 10.47
N ILE A 697 23.30 31.61 9.45
CA ILE A 697 23.09 33.05 9.46
C ILE A 697 21.60 33.31 9.77
N PRO A 698 21.25 34.02 10.86
CA PRO A 698 19.88 34.44 11.13
C PRO A 698 19.32 35.36 10.02
N ALA A 699 18.01 35.29 9.75
CA ALA A 699 17.40 36.09 8.68
C ALA A 699 17.53 37.61 8.87
N THR A 700 17.59 38.10 10.12
CA THR A 700 17.86 39.51 10.43
C THR A 700 19.23 39.95 9.90
N VAL A 701 20.27 39.17 10.18
CA VAL A 701 21.64 39.41 9.68
C VAL A 701 21.70 39.28 8.16
N ALA A 702 21.00 38.29 7.58
CA ALA A 702 20.90 38.14 6.13
C ALA A 702 20.21 39.35 5.46
N HIS A 703 19.23 39.97 6.13
CA HIS A 703 18.57 41.19 5.66
C HIS A 703 19.46 42.42 5.79
N GLU A 704 20.11 42.62 6.94
CA GLU A 704 21.05 43.73 7.19
C GLU A 704 22.19 43.79 6.17
N HIS A 705 22.61 42.63 5.66
CA HIS A 705 23.71 42.51 4.68
C HIS A 705 23.25 42.27 3.23
N GLY A 706 21.95 42.41 2.93
CA GLY A 706 21.46 42.45 1.55
C GLY A 706 21.28 41.10 0.86
N ILE A 707 21.40 39.98 1.58
CA ILE A 707 20.99 38.66 1.06
C ILE A 707 19.46 38.59 0.94
N VAL A 708 18.75 39.15 1.93
CA VAL A 708 17.28 39.18 1.97
C VAL A 708 16.78 40.59 1.62
N ASN A 709 15.93 40.71 0.59
CA ASN A 709 15.34 41.99 0.18
C ASN A 709 14.26 42.46 1.16
N ARG A 710 13.43 41.54 1.66
CA ARG A 710 12.33 41.85 2.59
C ARG A 710 12.25 40.79 3.70
N LEU A 711 12.24 41.26 4.93
CA LEU A 711 11.97 40.44 6.12
C LEU A 711 10.53 40.70 6.59
N VAL A 712 9.74 39.64 6.75
CA VAL A 712 8.31 39.74 7.09
C VAL A 712 7.89 38.64 8.07
N ALA A 713 6.66 38.72 8.59
CA ALA A 713 6.06 37.62 9.35
C ALA A 713 5.92 36.35 8.48
N ASP A 714 5.95 35.17 9.10
CA ASP A 714 6.02 33.88 8.40
C ASP A 714 4.83 33.66 7.43
N GLU A 715 3.63 34.04 7.86
CA GLU A 715 2.39 33.98 7.07
C GLU A 715 2.36 34.96 5.88
N GLN A 716 3.22 35.98 5.88
CA GLN A 716 3.28 37.03 4.83
C GLN A 716 4.36 36.78 3.78
N VAL A 717 5.21 35.77 3.95
CA VAL A 717 6.38 35.54 3.07
C VAL A 717 5.96 35.33 1.62
N LEU A 718 4.98 34.46 1.36
CA LEU A 718 4.53 34.18 0.01
C LEU A 718 3.87 35.41 -0.63
N ASP A 719 2.98 36.09 0.10
CA ASP A 719 2.30 37.30 -0.39
C ASP A 719 3.27 38.43 -0.71
N SER A 720 4.30 38.62 0.12
CA SER A 720 5.34 39.63 -0.09
C SER A 720 6.26 39.29 -1.27
N ALA A 721 6.57 38.01 -1.48
CA ALA A 721 7.28 37.55 -2.69
C ALA A 721 6.43 37.73 -3.95
N MET A 722 5.13 37.44 -3.87
CA MET A 722 4.16 37.66 -4.95
C MET A 722 3.99 39.14 -5.29
N ASP A 723 3.96 40.04 -4.30
CA ASP A 723 3.99 41.48 -4.54
C ASP A 723 5.24 41.90 -5.34
N LEU A 724 6.41 41.41 -4.95
CA LEU A 724 7.65 41.70 -5.67
C LEU A 724 7.61 41.15 -7.11
N ALA A 725 7.09 39.94 -7.30
CA ALA A 725 6.89 39.35 -8.63
C ALA A 725 5.94 40.19 -9.51
N ARG A 726 4.82 40.68 -8.96
CA ARG A 726 3.88 41.56 -9.68
C ARG A 726 4.53 42.85 -10.11
N ARG A 727 5.35 43.47 -9.24
CA ARG A 727 6.08 44.69 -9.56
C ARG A 727 7.08 44.47 -10.69
N VAL A 728 7.71 43.30 -10.76
CA VAL A 728 8.61 42.93 -11.85
C VAL A 728 7.82 42.67 -13.14
N ALA A 729 6.75 41.88 -13.08
CA ALA A 729 5.92 41.49 -14.22
C ALA A 729 5.17 42.66 -14.88
N ALA A 730 4.99 43.76 -14.14
CA ALA A 730 4.42 45.01 -14.64
C ALA A 730 5.38 45.82 -15.55
N ASN A 731 6.66 45.45 -15.63
CA ASN A 731 7.63 46.09 -16.53
C ASN A 731 7.71 45.40 -17.90
N ALA A 732 8.35 46.05 -18.87
CA ALA A 732 8.61 45.48 -20.19
C ALA A 732 9.46 44.21 -20.05
N PRO A 733 8.95 43.02 -20.44
CA PRO A 733 9.59 41.74 -20.13
C PRO A 733 10.96 41.59 -20.79
N LEU A 734 11.12 42.06 -22.04
CA LEU A 734 12.42 42.00 -22.72
C LEU A 734 13.46 42.88 -22.05
N ALA A 735 13.07 44.07 -21.56
CA ALA A 735 13.97 44.96 -20.84
C ALA A 735 14.43 44.36 -19.51
N VAL A 736 13.53 43.69 -18.78
CA VAL A 736 13.85 42.96 -17.54
C VAL A 736 14.84 41.83 -17.82
N VAL A 737 14.57 41.00 -18.84
CA VAL A 737 15.43 39.87 -19.22
C VAL A 737 16.84 40.33 -19.58
N GLU A 738 16.95 41.35 -20.42
CA GLU A 738 18.25 41.89 -20.86
C GLU A 738 19.01 42.55 -19.71
N SER A 739 18.31 43.30 -18.84
CA SER A 739 18.92 43.89 -17.64
C SER A 739 19.43 42.82 -16.68
N LEU A 740 18.66 41.75 -16.50
CA LEU A 740 19.04 40.63 -15.64
C LEU A 740 20.23 39.85 -16.19
N ALA A 741 20.35 39.73 -17.52
CA ALA A 741 21.49 39.10 -18.17
C ALA A 741 22.79 39.87 -17.90
N VAL A 742 22.75 41.22 -17.97
CA VAL A 742 23.89 42.07 -17.59
C VAL A 742 24.18 41.97 -16.09
N LEU A 743 23.15 42.03 -15.24
CA LEU A 743 23.30 41.93 -13.79
C LEU A 743 24.00 40.63 -13.36
N ARG A 744 23.59 39.48 -13.92
CA ARG A 744 24.18 38.18 -13.56
C ARG A 744 25.64 38.05 -14.03
N ALA A 745 26.02 38.77 -15.09
CA ALA A 745 27.40 38.81 -15.58
C ALA A 745 28.30 39.75 -14.75
N SER A 746 27.73 40.72 -14.02
CA SER A 746 28.50 41.80 -13.38
C SER A 746 29.45 41.34 -12.28
N ALA A 747 29.26 40.13 -11.75
CA ALA A 747 30.13 39.56 -10.73
C ALA A 747 31.39 38.91 -11.30
N ASP A 748 31.43 38.64 -12.61
CA ASP A 748 32.44 37.80 -13.26
C ASP A 748 33.14 38.50 -14.45
N GLU A 749 32.49 39.48 -15.08
CA GLU A 749 33.00 40.19 -16.26
C GLU A 749 33.65 41.53 -15.91
N SER A 750 34.54 42.02 -16.77
CA SER A 750 35.15 43.34 -16.64
C SER A 750 34.17 44.45 -17.05
N ASP A 751 34.43 45.69 -16.63
CA ASP A 751 33.62 46.86 -17.02
C ASP A 751 33.55 47.04 -18.55
N GLU A 752 34.59 46.64 -19.30
CA GLU A 752 34.62 46.71 -20.77
C GLU A 752 33.63 45.70 -21.38
N GLU A 753 33.69 44.43 -20.96
CA GLU A 753 32.74 43.39 -21.38
C GLU A 753 31.29 43.74 -21.00
N LEU A 754 31.07 44.26 -19.78
CA LEU A 754 29.76 44.69 -19.32
C LEU A 754 29.22 45.87 -20.13
N SER A 755 30.08 46.83 -20.49
CA SER A 755 29.70 47.95 -21.35
C SER A 755 29.30 47.48 -22.74
N ARG A 756 30.08 46.58 -23.35
CA ARG A 756 29.76 45.96 -24.64
C ARG A 756 28.42 45.23 -24.59
N ARG A 757 28.24 44.36 -23.58
CA ARG A 757 27.00 43.60 -23.35
C ARG A 757 25.78 44.53 -23.18
N SER A 758 25.94 45.62 -22.44
CA SER A 758 24.88 46.61 -22.19
C SER A 758 24.46 47.35 -23.46
N ILE A 759 25.42 47.75 -24.30
CA ILE A 759 25.13 48.40 -25.59
C ILE A 759 24.40 47.43 -26.53
N GLU A 760 24.88 46.19 -26.65
CA GLU A 760 24.25 45.16 -27.48
C GLU A 760 22.82 44.84 -27.01
N ALA A 761 22.61 44.73 -25.69
CA ALA A 761 21.29 44.57 -25.09
C ALA A 761 20.37 45.75 -25.42
N GLY A 762 20.85 46.99 -25.25
CA GLY A 762 20.10 48.20 -25.61
C GLY A 762 19.70 48.22 -27.08
N MET A 763 20.61 47.89 -27.99
CA MET A 763 20.33 47.80 -29.44
C MET A 763 19.24 46.76 -29.77
N ARG A 764 19.26 45.59 -29.11
CA ARG A 764 18.19 44.60 -29.26
C ARG A 764 16.84 45.13 -28.80
N LEU A 765 16.80 45.89 -27.69
CA LEU A 765 15.56 46.48 -27.16
C LEU A 765 15.01 47.58 -28.06
N PHE A 766 15.85 48.44 -28.64
CA PHE A 766 15.41 49.60 -29.44
C PHE A 766 14.49 49.24 -30.62
N VAL A 767 14.60 48.04 -31.16
CA VAL A 767 13.79 47.57 -32.29
C VAL A 767 12.51 46.82 -31.87
N THR A 768 12.27 46.67 -30.57
CA THR A 768 11.09 45.97 -30.03
C THR A 768 9.83 46.84 -30.05
N ARG A 769 8.67 46.20 -30.08
CA ARG A 769 7.37 46.87 -29.91
C ARG A 769 7.20 47.40 -28.50
N ASP A 770 7.82 46.75 -27.50
CA ASP A 770 7.78 47.21 -26.12
C ASP A 770 8.41 48.61 -25.98
N VAL A 771 9.55 48.91 -26.60
CA VAL A 771 10.11 50.27 -26.54
C VAL A 771 9.16 51.31 -27.14
N SER A 772 8.56 51.00 -28.29
CA SER A 772 7.56 51.87 -28.93
C SER A 772 6.32 52.08 -28.05
N GLU A 773 5.84 51.01 -27.41
CA GLU A 773 4.71 51.05 -26.48
C GLU A 773 5.03 51.86 -25.23
N GLY A 774 6.22 51.69 -24.66
CA GLY A 774 6.66 52.45 -23.48
C GLY A 774 6.68 53.95 -23.74
N ALA A 775 7.24 54.37 -24.89
CA ALA A 775 7.24 55.77 -25.30
C ALA A 775 5.80 56.30 -25.50
N ARG A 776 4.95 55.53 -26.17
CA ARG A 776 3.55 55.90 -26.41
C ARG A 776 2.75 56.02 -25.11
N ALA A 777 2.78 55.00 -24.26
CA ALA A 777 2.05 54.97 -23.00
C ALA A 777 2.47 56.10 -22.05
N PHE A 778 3.76 56.44 -22.04
CA PHE A 778 4.29 57.59 -21.30
C PHE A 778 3.71 58.92 -21.79
N LEU A 779 3.69 59.16 -23.11
CA LEU A 779 3.10 60.36 -23.71
C LEU A 779 1.58 60.43 -23.46
N GLU A 780 0.90 59.29 -23.51
CA GLU A 780 -0.55 59.16 -23.31
C GLU A 780 -0.97 59.09 -21.82
N LYS A 781 -0.02 59.03 -20.88
CA LYS A 781 -0.24 58.90 -19.42
C LYS A 781 -1.15 57.72 -19.03
N ARG A 782 -0.96 56.58 -19.69
CA ARG A 782 -1.67 55.33 -19.39
C ARG A 782 -0.72 54.21 -18.99
N THR A 783 -1.25 53.15 -18.40
CA THR A 783 -0.48 51.92 -18.16
C THR A 783 -0.04 51.31 -19.50
N PRO A 784 1.25 50.97 -19.67
CA PRO A 784 1.73 50.31 -20.87
C PRO A 784 1.19 48.88 -20.98
N ASN A 785 0.90 48.43 -22.20
CA ASN A 785 0.51 47.06 -22.51
C ASN A 785 1.68 46.30 -23.17
N TRP A 786 2.53 45.71 -22.35
CA TRP A 786 3.72 45.00 -22.81
C TRP A 786 3.36 43.70 -23.54
N GLN A 787 3.93 43.52 -24.74
CA GLN A 787 3.70 42.35 -25.59
C GLN A 787 4.89 41.36 -25.58
N GLY A 788 6.07 41.81 -25.17
CA GLY A 788 7.29 40.99 -25.17
C GLY A 788 7.73 40.58 -26.57
N ARG A 789 7.61 41.49 -27.55
CA ARG A 789 7.91 41.26 -28.98
C ARG A 789 8.61 42.42 -29.65
#